data_AF-A0A5P9EUG6-F1
#
_entry.id   AF-A0A5P9EUG6-F1
#
_cell.length_a   1.000
_cell.length_b   1.000
_cell.length_c   1.000
_cell.angle_alpha   90.00
_cell.angle_beta   90.00
_cell.angle_gamma   90.00
#
_symmetry.space_group_name_H-M   'P 1'
#
loop_
_entity.id
_entity.type
_entity.pdbx_description
1 polymer ?
#
loop_
_entity_poly.entity_id
_entity_poly.type
_entity_poly.pdbx_seq_one_letter_code
_entity_poly.pdbx_strand_id
1 'polypeptide(L)'
;MLKINSIPLLVLGISVSMMAVGEIDSGDAKVQRLDLQGQIDTRAPLSKTLWAGAHNAYASYQWDQGVYTDVNQWYAPEKLFHRGIRLVEYDTYPSSTFSSTPHMCHMGLEEATMCIYMAGTAATLGDGFDEITDFLEDNQDEVLFIKFEAYDSDYHQNFRNKIGEKIESRLGDYVFKPTDWGYSEGDCASLPVQTLTKQDVLDAGRNIILFTQVPREYPHTGDDNLCDYHDESHTSKYLRNVWIGVDEMDAFGNLTSNEPLAQNSSQLTADSDGNSSATTHYKNGNFSVALDATTEYSKNDIKIYGDTVQEKAQAGYQLIELALVEANATTIGASKAPQIEDYLWSWRDDSPGTEHNCSWLTNDGEIRDYNCSSERVFACVDDDRNWHISESTGAWPDGYSVCAAKGYRYGMPYNALEKSELYAERNAQGITTSVWVNYYKVFDGFWLASQEAYSDFGYLKKDEIGGTGGDSFDSIDLVKRKLLGSGTMNLKSVQIRSGSRIDGLKACYEFRQAVSHANASEHELCIEYGDGDGGSMGSVLNFDSASGEYLDDVKICWDDEKYSSGSVYYLKLTSNTGETVSGGSQQGSCAIYSSTSTQQLFAFHGRHGNEINALGVHKLSNSLVNAGYYATDWLNNDDPSSGDIDYESFNEQKAAGNISSNCEVGDVVGIVGRLADSKLDYRLTGEDLLVGDIGTNYRFFCATEACSDYEVKYFFSTSSCLP
;
A
#
# COMPACT_ATOMS: atom_id res chain seq x y z
N MET A 1 -48.99 -57.63 31.16
CA MET A 1 -47.92 -58.35 30.42
C MET A 1 -48.40 -58.52 29.00
N LEU A 2 -47.83 -57.81 28.02
CA LEU A 2 -47.68 -58.26 26.64
C LEU A 2 -46.98 -57.16 25.83
N LYS A 3 -45.98 -57.58 25.05
CA LYS A 3 -45.29 -56.78 24.03
C LYS A 3 -46.27 -56.29 22.96
N ILE A 4 -46.11 -55.05 22.51
CA ILE A 4 -46.59 -54.62 21.19
C ILE A 4 -45.39 -54.02 20.45
N ASN A 5 -45.08 -54.64 19.31
CA ASN A 5 -44.11 -54.19 18.33
C ASN A 5 -44.61 -52.92 17.65
N SER A 6 -43.76 -51.91 17.52
CA SER A 6 -43.99 -50.74 16.67
C SER A 6 -43.13 -50.87 15.41
N ILE A 7 -43.83 -50.90 14.28
CA ILE A 7 -43.32 -50.89 12.90
C ILE A 7 -42.68 -49.52 12.61
N PRO A 8 -41.55 -49.42 11.88
CA PRO A 8 -40.95 -48.14 11.56
C PRO A 8 -41.79 -47.42 10.49
N LEU A 9 -42.18 -46.18 10.78
CA LEU A 9 -42.75 -45.28 9.79
C LEU A 9 -41.59 -44.78 8.91
N LEU A 10 -41.57 -45.24 7.66
CA LEU A 10 -40.63 -44.78 6.64
C LEU A 10 -41.01 -43.34 6.26
N VAL A 11 -40.39 -42.36 6.92
CA VAL A 11 -40.42 -40.97 6.46
C VAL A 11 -39.42 -40.88 5.31
N LEU A 12 -39.93 -40.87 4.07
CA LEU A 12 -39.17 -40.38 2.93
C LEU A 12 -38.89 -38.89 3.18
N GLY A 13 -37.79 -38.60 3.85
CA GLY A 13 -37.19 -37.27 3.84
C GLY A 13 -36.68 -37.03 2.44
N ILE A 14 -37.45 -36.27 1.65
CA ILE A 14 -36.91 -35.59 0.49
C ILE A 14 -35.89 -34.60 1.06
N SER A 15 -34.63 -34.98 1.06
CA SER A 15 -33.52 -34.05 1.23
C SER A 15 -33.56 -33.12 0.03
N VAL A 16 -34.27 -32.00 0.20
CA VAL A 16 -33.95 -30.81 -0.56
C VAL A 16 -32.54 -30.45 -0.13
N SER A 17 -31.58 -30.82 -0.96
CA SER A 17 -30.22 -30.30 -0.85
C SER A 17 -30.36 -28.80 -1.07
N MET A 18 -30.44 -28.03 0.03
CA MET A 18 -30.07 -26.63 -0.04
C MET A 18 -28.64 -26.65 -0.55
N MET A 19 -28.41 -26.21 -1.79
CA MET A 19 -27.08 -25.86 -2.20
C MET A 19 -26.64 -24.77 -1.24
N ALA A 20 -25.78 -25.12 -0.28
CA ALA A 20 -25.00 -24.13 0.43
C ALA A 20 -24.23 -23.37 -0.66
N VAL A 21 -24.54 -22.09 -0.79
CA VAL A 21 -23.89 -21.20 -1.74
C VAL A 21 -22.45 -21.06 -1.24
N GLY A 22 -21.49 -21.57 -2.01
CA GLY A 22 -20.08 -21.43 -1.67
C GLY A 22 -19.69 -19.96 -1.75
N GLU A 23 -19.29 -19.40 -0.62
CA GLU A 23 -18.48 -18.19 -0.56
C GLU A 23 -17.26 -18.38 -1.49
N ILE A 24 -16.92 -17.36 -2.29
CA ILE A 24 -15.70 -17.41 -3.11
C ILE A 24 -14.53 -17.30 -2.12
N ASP A 25 -13.62 -18.26 -2.15
CA ASP A 25 -12.47 -18.35 -1.23
C ASP A 25 -11.43 -17.26 -1.57
N SER A 26 -10.69 -16.74 -0.58
CA SER A 26 -9.50 -15.90 -0.84
C SER A 26 -8.44 -16.64 -1.65
N GLY A 27 -8.50 -17.98 -1.67
CA GLY A 27 -7.77 -18.85 -2.57
C GLY A 27 -8.24 -18.86 -4.05
N ASP A 28 -9.26 -18.07 -4.42
CA ASP A 28 -9.71 -17.97 -5.82
C ASP A 28 -8.62 -17.35 -6.71
N ALA A 29 -8.37 -17.99 -7.86
CA ALA A 29 -7.35 -17.54 -8.82
C ALA A 29 -7.58 -16.11 -9.34
N LYS A 30 -8.82 -15.61 -9.36
CA LYS A 30 -9.13 -14.23 -9.74
C LYS A 30 -8.69 -13.23 -8.68
N VAL A 31 -8.92 -13.55 -7.40
CA VAL A 31 -8.47 -12.74 -6.26
C VAL A 31 -6.95 -12.67 -6.24
N GLN A 32 -6.26 -13.80 -6.42
CA GLN A 32 -4.80 -13.85 -6.51
C GLN A 32 -4.26 -13.02 -7.68
N ARG A 33 -4.94 -13.03 -8.84
CA ARG A 33 -4.55 -12.19 -9.98
C ARG A 33 -4.73 -10.70 -9.71
N LEU A 34 -5.78 -10.32 -8.97
CA LEU A 34 -6.03 -8.92 -8.63
C LEU A 34 -5.00 -8.42 -7.62
N ASP A 35 -4.65 -9.26 -6.64
CA ASP A 35 -3.57 -9.01 -5.67
C ASP A 35 -2.22 -8.77 -6.39
N LEU A 36 -1.84 -9.69 -7.28
CA LEU A 36 -0.62 -9.53 -8.09
C LEU A 36 -0.67 -8.29 -9.00
N GLN A 37 -1.85 -7.96 -9.53
CA GLN A 37 -2.04 -6.73 -10.31
C GLN A 37 -1.81 -5.48 -9.45
N GLY A 38 -2.28 -5.48 -8.20
CA GLY A 38 -2.13 -4.37 -7.25
C GLY A 38 -0.67 -4.03 -6.91
N GLN A 39 0.27 -4.94 -7.20
CA GLN A 39 1.71 -4.75 -7.04
C GLN A 39 2.41 -4.18 -8.29
N ILE A 40 1.74 -4.13 -9.45
CA ILE A 40 2.37 -3.66 -10.70
C ILE A 40 2.71 -2.16 -10.62
N ASP A 41 1.86 -1.39 -9.96
CA ASP A 41 1.91 0.06 -9.88
C ASP A 41 2.49 0.57 -8.54
N THR A 42 3.12 -0.30 -7.73
CA THR A 42 3.68 0.08 -6.42
C THR A 42 4.65 1.27 -6.51
N ARG A 43 5.41 1.37 -7.60
CA ARG A 43 6.36 2.46 -7.87
C ARG A 43 5.82 3.52 -8.83
N ALA A 44 4.56 3.40 -9.25
CA ALA A 44 3.92 4.44 -10.03
C ALA A 44 3.44 5.56 -9.09
N PRO A 45 3.46 6.83 -9.53
CA PRO A 45 2.72 7.87 -8.86
C PRO A 45 1.26 7.46 -8.65
N LEU A 46 0.62 7.86 -7.55
CA LEU A 46 -0.78 7.54 -7.30
C LEU A 46 -1.69 7.93 -8.46
N SER A 47 -1.45 9.07 -9.09
CA SER A 47 -2.11 9.54 -10.31
C SER A 47 -1.99 8.60 -11.52
N LYS A 48 -1.15 7.58 -11.47
CA LYS A 48 -0.97 6.56 -12.52
C LYS A 48 -1.45 5.16 -12.11
N THR A 49 -1.81 4.97 -10.84
CA THR A 49 -2.27 3.69 -10.26
C THR A 49 -3.71 3.35 -10.61
N LEU A 50 -4.12 2.11 -10.34
CA LEU A 50 -5.52 1.68 -10.35
C LEU A 50 -5.92 1.09 -8.99
N TRP A 51 -7.00 1.60 -8.41
CA TRP A 51 -7.58 1.15 -7.15
C TRP A 51 -8.95 0.55 -7.39
N ALA A 52 -9.05 -0.78 -7.22
CA ALA A 52 -10.33 -1.45 -7.11
C ALA A 52 -10.99 -1.06 -5.79
N GLY A 53 -12.18 -0.46 -5.87
CA GLY A 53 -12.82 0.20 -4.73
C GLY A 53 -14.27 -0.16 -4.50
N ALA A 54 -14.70 -0.01 -3.24
CA ALA A 54 -16.06 -0.22 -2.77
C ALA A 54 -16.66 1.06 -2.15
N HIS A 55 -17.73 1.57 -2.74
CA HIS A 55 -18.53 2.70 -2.27
C HIS A 55 -19.27 2.33 -0.98
N ASN A 56 -19.16 3.15 0.07
CA ASN A 56 -19.71 2.92 1.41
C ASN A 56 -19.57 1.48 1.90
N ALA A 57 -18.34 0.98 1.97
CA ALA A 57 -18.05 -0.43 2.25
C ALA A 57 -18.60 -0.90 3.61
N TYR A 58 -18.76 0.02 4.56
CA TYR A 58 -19.33 -0.26 5.88
C TYR A 58 -20.81 -0.63 5.85
N ALA A 59 -21.57 -0.16 4.84
CA ALA A 59 -22.98 -0.47 4.69
C ALA A 59 -23.12 -1.83 3.98
N SER A 60 -22.75 -2.92 4.67
CA SER A 60 -22.70 -4.26 4.09
C SER A 60 -23.67 -5.25 4.73
N TYR A 61 -24.20 -6.20 3.96
CA TYR A 61 -25.13 -7.23 4.45
C TYR A 61 -24.50 -8.16 5.50
N GLN A 62 -23.22 -8.51 5.35
CA GLN A 62 -22.55 -9.39 6.31
C GLN A 62 -22.25 -8.71 7.65
N TRP A 63 -22.10 -7.38 7.63
CA TRP A 63 -21.98 -6.59 8.85
C TRP A 63 -23.35 -6.20 9.41
N ASP A 64 -24.36 -6.11 8.53
CA ASP A 64 -25.72 -5.75 8.87
C ASP A 64 -26.40 -6.82 9.73
N GLN A 65 -26.79 -6.45 10.95
CA GLN A 65 -27.66 -7.27 11.80
C GLN A 65 -29.15 -7.06 11.50
N GLY A 66 -29.49 -6.60 10.29
CA GLY A 66 -30.84 -6.47 9.75
C GLY A 66 -31.43 -5.06 9.87
N VAL A 67 -30.62 -4.00 9.75
CA VAL A 67 -30.99 -2.62 10.07
C VAL A 67 -30.52 -1.56 9.06
N TYR A 68 -29.46 -1.78 8.30
CA TYR A 68 -29.12 -0.87 7.20
C TYR A 68 -30.26 -0.87 6.17
N THR A 69 -30.94 0.27 6.01
CA THR A 69 -31.96 0.43 4.96
C THR A 69 -31.33 0.61 3.58
N ASP A 70 -30.06 1.04 3.58
CA ASP A 70 -29.28 1.50 2.43
C ASP A 70 -28.02 0.63 2.35
N VAL A 71 -28.19 -0.67 2.04
CA VAL A 71 -27.06 -1.61 1.94
C VAL A 71 -26.36 -1.43 0.59
N ASN A 72 -25.08 -1.07 0.65
CA ASN A 72 -24.22 -0.84 -0.53
C ASN A 72 -23.39 -2.06 -0.90
N GLN A 73 -23.02 -2.92 0.05
CA GLN A 73 -22.17 -4.07 -0.19
C GLN A 73 -22.76 -5.38 0.33
N TRP A 74 -22.30 -6.51 -0.23
CA TRP A 74 -22.61 -7.82 0.34
C TRP A 74 -21.61 -8.21 1.43
N TYR A 75 -20.32 -8.05 1.15
CA TYR A 75 -19.22 -8.40 2.04
C TYR A 75 -18.86 -7.25 2.98
N ALA A 76 -18.45 -7.59 4.20
CA ALA A 76 -17.83 -6.64 5.13
C ALA A 76 -16.45 -6.16 4.60
N PRO A 77 -15.96 -4.98 5.02
CA PRO A 77 -14.68 -4.44 4.58
C PRO A 77 -13.50 -5.42 4.61
N GLU A 78 -13.27 -6.13 5.73
CA GLU A 78 -12.18 -7.13 5.86
C GLU A 78 -12.21 -8.15 4.71
N LYS A 79 -13.40 -8.67 4.42
CA LYS A 79 -13.59 -9.62 3.34
C LYS A 79 -13.40 -9.00 1.97
N LEU A 80 -13.76 -7.74 1.75
CA LEU A 80 -13.45 -7.05 0.50
C LEU A 80 -11.92 -6.91 0.32
N PHE A 81 -11.18 -6.60 1.39
CA PHE A 81 -9.71 -6.53 1.35
C PHE A 81 -9.10 -7.89 0.99
N HIS A 82 -9.52 -8.99 1.62
CA HIS A 82 -9.06 -10.34 1.25
C HIS A 82 -9.41 -10.76 -0.19
N ARG A 83 -10.25 -9.99 -0.89
CA ARG A 83 -10.68 -10.24 -2.26
C ARG A 83 -10.00 -9.33 -3.28
N GLY A 84 -9.07 -8.47 -2.83
CA GLY A 84 -8.26 -7.60 -3.68
C GLY A 84 -8.77 -6.16 -3.78
N ILE A 85 -9.85 -5.80 -3.06
CA ILE A 85 -10.23 -4.39 -2.91
C ILE A 85 -9.18 -3.69 -2.05
N ARG A 86 -8.78 -2.48 -2.44
CA ARG A 86 -7.79 -1.66 -1.72
C ARG A 86 -8.26 -0.22 -1.50
N LEU A 87 -9.42 0.14 -2.06
CA LEU A 87 -10.11 1.39 -1.80
C LEU A 87 -11.45 1.13 -1.11
N VAL A 88 -11.70 1.75 0.03
CA VAL A 88 -13.04 1.77 0.65
C VAL A 88 -13.39 3.17 1.11
N GLU A 89 -14.69 3.45 1.14
CA GLU A 89 -15.25 4.70 1.65
C GLU A 89 -15.97 4.49 2.97
N TYR A 90 -15.68 5.35 3.95
CA TYR A 90 -16.32 5.42 5.26
C TYR A 90 -16.96 6.80 5.50
N ASP A 91 -18.27 6.88 5.32
CA ASP A 91 -19.07 8.02 5.77
C ASP A 91 -19.21 8.00 7.29
N THR A 92 -18.76 9.06 7.94
CA THR A 92 -18.66 9.12 9.39
C THR A 92 -19.48 10.28 9.95
N TYR A 93 -20.44 9.95 10.82
CA TYR A 93 -21.32 10.88 11.50
C TYR A 93 -21.32 10.65 13.01
N PRO A 94 -21.72 11.66 13.82
CA PRO A 94 -21.92 11.46 15.25
C PRO A 94 -23.11 10.54 15.52
N SER A 95 -23.03 9.76 16.59
CA SER A 95 -24.17 8.99 17.13
C SER A 95 -25.33 9.91 17.52
N SER A 96 -26.58 9.43 17.37
CA SER A 96 -27.78 10.12 17.85
C SER A 96 -27.94 10.19 19.37
N THR A 97 -27.01 9.61 20.13
CA THR A 97 -26.88 9.80 21.57
C THR A 97 -26.04 11.04 21.86
N PHE A 98 -26.15 11.67 23.05
CA PHE A 98 -25.30 12.83 23.42
C PHE A 98 -23.78 12.54 23.44
N SER A 99 -23.34 11.31 23.12
CA SER A 99 -21.94 10.99 22.87
C SER A 99 -21.62 11.30 21.40
N SER A 100 -20.73 12.25 21.12
CA SER A 100 -20.14 12.42 19.75
C SER A 100 -19.20 11.25 19.38
N THR A 101 -19.62 10.01 19.64
CA THR A 101 -18.94 8.79 19.24
C THR A 101 -19.10 8.62 17.73
N PRO A 102 -18.00 8.53 16.95
CA PRO A 102 -18.07 8.33 15.51
C PRO A 102 -18.67 6.98 15.14
N HIS A 103 -19.69 7.00 14.29
CA HIS A 103 -20.33 5.83 13.69
C HIS A 103 -20.33 5.96 12.17
N MET A 104 -20.47 4.82 11.50
CA MET A 104 -20.56 4.77 10.05
C MET A 104 -22.01 4.53 9.61
N CYS A 105 -22.56 5.51 8.90
CA CYS A 105 -23.91 5.49 8.36
C CYS A 105 -23.99 6.43 7.15
N HIS A 106 -24.93 6.18 6.24
CA HIS A 106 -25.18 7.05 5.10
C HIS A 106 -26.34 8.00 5.42
N MET A 107 -26.10 9.31 5.38
CA MET A 107 -27.11 10.33 5.68
C MET A 107 -26.94 11.56 4.76
N GLY A 108 -27.80 12.57 4.90
CA GLY A 108 -27.67 13.83 4.14
C GLY A 108 -26.62 14.81 4.68
N LEU A 109 -26.52 15.98 4.05
CA LEU A 109 -25.66 17.10 4.47
C LEU A 109 -26.37 18.08 5.42
N GLU A 110 -27.50 17.71 6.03
CA GLU A 110 -28.28 18.63 6.86
C GLU A 110 -27.59 18.87 8.22
N GLU A 111 -27.65 20.08 8.75
CA GLU A 111 -26.98 20.51 10.01
C GLU A 111 -27.30 19.60 11.22
N ALA A 112 -28.46 18.96 11.22
CA ALA A 112 -28.97 18.10 12.29
C ALA A 112 -28.66 16.60 12.09
N THR A 113 -27.92 16.23 11.05
CA THR A 113 -27.74 14.83 10.66
C THR A 113 -26.85 14.04 11.63
N MET A 114 -27.30 12.86 12.04
CA MET A 114 -26.62 11.96 12.99
C MET A 114 -26.98 10.49 12.70
N CYS A 115 -26.07 9.56 13.00
CA CYS A 115 -26.38 8.13 12.89
C CYS A 115 -27.41 7.73 13.95
N ILE A 116 -28.56 7.23 13.52
CA ILE A 116 -29.60 6.75 14.45
C ILE A 116 -29.10 5.49 15.16
N TYR A 117 -28.77 5.63 16.45
CA TYR A 117 -28.39 4.53 17.31
C TYR A 117 -29.62 3.99 18.05
N MET A 118 -30.24 2.94 17.51
CA MET A 118 -30.99 1.97 18.30
C MET A 118 -30.02 0.80 18.58
N ALA A 119 -30.20 0.05 19.67
CA ALA A 119 -29.18 -0.92 20.13
C ALA A 119 -28.64 -1.85 19.00
N GLY A 120 -27.44 -1.56 18.49
CA GLY A 120 -26.76 -2.34 17.44
C GLY A 120 -27.05 -1.97 15.98
N THR A 121 -27.56 -0.76 15.66
CA THR A 121 -28.04 -0.43 14.31
C THR A 121 -27.03 0.15 13.32
N ALA A 122 -25.87 0.63 13.78
CA ALA A 122 -24.80 1.12 12.90
C ALA A 122 -23.44 0.71 13.46
N ALA A 123 -22.51 0.28 12.59
CA ALA A 123 -21.13 -0.01 12.94
C ALA A 123 -20.45 1.23 13.53
N THR A 124 -19.63 1.03 14.56
CA THR A 124 -18.80 2.12 15.07
C THR A 124 -17.60 2.28 14.14
N LEU A 125 -17.02 3.49 14.11
CA LEU A 125 -15.75 3.70 13.41
C LEU A 125 -14.63 2.78 13.93
N GLY A 126 -14.72 2.35 15.20
CA GLY A 126 -13.77 1.41 15.77
C GLY A 126 -13.84 0.03 15.13
N ASP A 127 -15.03 -0.50 14.93
CA ASP A 127 -15.22 -1.81 14.34
C ASP A 127 -14.62 -1.84 12.90
N GLY A 128 -14.79 -0.77 12.13
CA GLY A 128 -14.19 -0.66 10.79
C GLY A 128 -12.70 -0.44 10.75
N PHE A 129 -12.11 0.08 11.83
CA PHE A 129 -10.65 0.17 11.97
C PHE A 129 -10.06 -1.15 12.43
N ASP A 130 -10.76 -1.89 13.29
CA ASP A 130 -10.32 -3.21 13.74
C ASP A 130 -10.28 -4.19 12.53
N GLU A 131 -11.26 -4.17 11.62
CA GLU A 131 -11.21 -4.95 10.35
C GLU A 131 -10.02 -4.58 9.43
N ILE A 132 -9.61 -3.31 9.43
CA ILE A 132 -8.43 -2.88 8.67
C ILE A 132 -7.15 -3.42 9.32
N THR A 133 -7.04 -3.36 10.65
CA THR A 133 -5.86 -3.88 11.34
C THR A 133 -5.75 -5.39 11.17
N ASP A 134 -6.85 -6.11 11.29
CA ASP A 134 -6.90 -7.58 11.14
C ASP A 134 -6.41 -8.00 9.75
N PHE A 135 -6.83 -7.29 8.69
CA PHE A 135 -6.29 -7.54 7.34
C PHE A 135 -4.78 -7.27 7.26
N LEU A 136 -4.30 -6.17 7.83
CA LEU A 136 -2.89 -5.79 7.75
C LEU A 136 -1.95 -6.69 8.55
N GLU A 137 -2.43 -7.42 9.57
CA GLU A 137 -1.61 -8.35 10.38
C GLU A 137 -0.83 -9.35 9.50
N ASP A 138 -1.45 -9.84 8.43
CA ASP A 138 -0.85 -10.79 7.49
C ASP A 138 -0.53 -10.19 6.10
N ASN A 139 -0.73 -8.87 5.91
CA ASN A 139 -0.61 -8.18 4.62
C ASN A 139 0.18 -6.87 4.75
N GLN A 140 1.31 -6.89 5.45
CA GLN A 140 2.13 -5.69 5.68
C GLN A 140 2.77 -5.11 4.41
N ASP A 141 2.77 -5.85 3.30
CA ASP A 141 3.20 -5.37 1.99
C ASP A 141 2.13 -4.59 1.21
N GLU A 142 0.89 -4.55 1.71
CA GLU A 142 -0.23 -3.90 1.05
C GLU A 142 -0.42 -2.45 1.49
N VAL A 143 -0.90 -1.62 0.57
CA VAL A 143 -1.33 -0.25 0.85
C VAL A 143 -2.84 -0.15 0.65
N LEU A 144 -3.54 0.38 1.66
CA LEU A 144 -4.97 0.66 1.64
C LEU A 144 -5.19 2.16 1.46
N PHE A 145 -6.17 2.50 0.63
CA PHE A 145 -6.62 3.86 0.43
C PHE A 145 -8.03 4.00 0.99
N ILE A 146 -8.20 4.81 2.03
CA ILE A 146 -9.48 4.96 2.70
C ILE A 146 -10.00 6.37 2.43
N LYS A 147 -11.08 6.43 1.65
CA LYS A 147 -11.85 7.65 1.46
C LYS A 147 -12.66 7.90 2.72
N PHE A 148 -12.28 8.92 3.47
CA PHE A 148 -12.73 9.13 4.83
C PHE A 148 -13.59 10.38 4.95
N GLU A 149 -14.87 10.24 4.63
CA GLU A 149 -15.83 11.34 4.58
C GLU A 149 -16.41 11.63 5.98
N ALA A 150 -15.87 12.67 6.62
CA ALA A 150 -16.34 13.11 7.94
C ALA A 150 -17.33 14.27 7.82
N TYR A 151 -18.55 14.05 8.30
CA TYR A 151 -19.67 15.00 8.24
C TYR A 151 -19.94 15.60 9.62
N ASP A 152 -20.01 16.93 9.69
CA ASP A 152 -20.30 17.65 10.93
C ASP A 152 -21.80 17.73 11.24
N SER A 153 -22.10 17.96 12.52
CA SER A 153 -23.45 18.30 12.99
C SER A 153 -23.37 19.40 14.04
N ASP A 154 -24.31 20.34 13.97
CA ASP A 154 -24.44 21.47 14.89
C ASP A 154 -24.60 21.05 16.37
N TYR A 155 -25.03 19.81 16.62
CA TYR A 155 -25.21 19.27 17.97
C TYR A 155 -23.93 18.68 18.57
N HIS A 156 -22.87 18.51 17.78
CA HIS A 156 -21.67 17.78 18.17
C HIS A 156 -20.39 18.59 17.92
N GLN A 157 -20.20 19.63 18.73
CA GLN A 157 -18.93 20.37 18.78
C GLN A 157 -17.76 19.40 19.05
N ASN A 158 -16.64 19.59 18.36
CA ASN A 158 -15.41 18.77 18.49
C ASN A 158 -15.50 17.34 17.91
N PHE A 159 -16.40 17.08 16.96
CA PHE A 159 -16.57 15.74 16.37
C PHE A 159 -15.32 15.26 15.61
N ARG A 160 -14.77 16.07 14.69
CA ARG A 160 -13.56 15.73 13.92
C ARG A 160 -12.35 15.39 14.80
N ASN A 161 -12.15 16.10 15.91
CA ASN A 161 -11.11 15.75 16.86
C ASN A 161 -11.30 14.36 17.50
N LYS A 162 -12.53 13.92 17.76
CA LYS A 162 -12.79 12.55 18.26
C LYS A 162 -12.52 11.48 17.22
N ILE A 163 -12.74 11.80 15.93
CA ILE A 163 -12.29 10.93 14.84
C ILE A 163 -10.77 10.82 14.89
N GLY A 164 -10.04 11.95 14.92
CA GLY A 164 -8.58 11.96 15.03
C GLY A 164 -8.07 11.13 16.21
N GLU A 165 -8.66 11.27 17.39
CA GLU A 165 -8.35 10.42 18.56
C GLU A 165 -8.56 8.94 18.30
N LYS A 166 -9.64 8.60 17.58
CA LYS A 166 -9.94 7.22 17.24
C LYS A 166 -8.93 6.66 16.24
N ILE A 167 -8.54 7.44 15.23
CA ILE A 167 -7.48 7.09 14.26
C ILE A 167 -6.16 6.84 15.01
N GLU A 168 -5.70 7.80 15.81
CA GLU A 168 -4.45 7.68 16.58
C GLU A 168 -4.44 6.44 17.48
N SER A 169 -5.57 6.12 18.11
CA SER A 169 -5.66 4.99 19.05
C SER A 169 -5.83 3.60 18.42
N ARG A 170 -6.03 3.50 17.10
CA ARG A 170 -6.31 2.24 16.40
C ARG A 170 -5.43 2.03 15.18
N LEU A 171 -5.28 3.06 14.35
CA LEU A 171 -4.56 3.01 13.08
C LEU A 171 -3.27 3.86 13.09
N GLY A 172 -2.97 4.56 14.19
CA GLY A 172 -1.95 5.61 14.22
C GLY A 172 -0.56 5.20 13.73
N ASP A 173 -0.20 3.92 13.89
CA ASP A 173 1.08 3.36 13.41
C ASP A 173 1.06 2.99 11.92
N TYR A 174 -0.12 2.70 11.37
CA TYR A 174 -0.33 2.31 9.97
C TYR A 174 -0.59 3.51 9.04
N VAL A 175 -1.08 4.64 9.56
CA VAL A 175 -1.46 5.80 8.74
C VAL A 175 -0.24 6.58 8.27
N PHE A 176 -0.15 6.79 6.95
CA PHE A 176 0.74 7.73 6.30
C PHE A 176 0.20 9.15 6.44
N LYS A 177 0.83 9.90 7.34
CA LYS A 177 0.35 11.22 7.78
C LYS A 177 0.97 12.34 6.94
N PRO A 178 0.34 13.52 6.90
CA PRO A 178 0.96 14.73 6.36
C PRO A 178 2.38 15.01 6.89
N THR A 179 2.63 14.74 8.18
CA THR A 179 3.96 14.89 8.78
C THR A 179 5.00 13.91 8.21
N ASP A 180 4.56 12.73 7.77
CA ASP A 180 5.43 11.77 7.08
C ASP A 180 5.82 12.29 5.69
N TRP A 181 5.14 13.31 5.14
CA TRP A 181 5.59 14.05 3.95
C TRP A 181 6.21 15.41 4.29
N GLY A 182 6.40 15.73 5.57
CA GLY A 182 7.04 16.97 6.01
C GLY A 182 6.14 18.20 6.09
N TYR A 183 4.81 18.04 6.19
CA TYR A 183 3.94 19.11 6.69
C TYR A 183 4.12 19.29 8.21
N SER A 184 3.78 20.48 8.73
CA SER A 184 3.74 20.70 10.18
C SER A 184 2.53 20.00 10.80
N GLU A 185 2.61 19.72 12.10
CA GLU A 185 1.54 19.04 12.81
C GLU A 185 0.23 19.86 12.78
N GLY A 186 -0.78 19.32 12.10
CA GLY A 186 -2.11 19.94 12.00
C GLY A 186 -2.28 20.90 10.81
N ASP A 187 -1.27 21.06 9.96
CA ASP A 187 -1.42 21.77 8.69
C ASP A 187 -2.50 21.10 7.83
N CYS A 188 -3.23 21.91 7.06
CA CYS A 188 -4.05 21.36 6.00
C CYS A 188 -3.14 20.91 4.85
N ALA A 189 -3.09 19.60 4.60
CA ALA A 189 -2.18 19.01 3.64
C ALA A 189 -2.91 18.38 2.48
N SER A 190 -2.43 18.67 1.27
CA SER A 190 -2.92 18.10 0.03
C SER A 190 -2.21 16.80 -0.27
N LEU A 191 -2.91 15.77 -0.77
CA LEU A 191 -2.29 14.51 -1.13
C LEU A 191 -1.49 14.67 -2.45
N PRO A 192 -0.16 14.43 -2.46
CA PRO A 192 0.69 14.72 -3.62
C PRO A 192 0.70 13.57 -4.63
N VAL A 193 -0.43 13.36 -5.30
CA VAL A 193 -0.74 12.19 -6.14
C VAL A 193 0.16 12.06 -7.38
N GLN A 194 0.82 13.13 -7.81
CA GLN A 194 1.73 13.17 -8.96
C GLN A 194 3.11 12.56 -8.65
N THR A 195 3.47 12.48 -7.37
CA THR A 195 4.82 12.05 -6.94
C THR A 195 4.81 10.99 -5.86
N LEU A 196 3.80 10.99 -4.97
CA LEU A 196 3.65 9.96 -3.95
C LEU A 196 3.39 8.61 -4.63
N THR A 197 4.09 7.57 -4.18
CA THR A 197 3.90 6.20 -4.62
C THR A 197 3.45 5.32 -3.45
N LYS A 198 2.88 4.14 -3.74
CA LYS A 198 2.64 3.12 -2.69
C LYS A 198 3.96 2.72 -2.03
N GLN A 199 5.08 2.77 -2.77
CA GLN A 199 6.40 2.48 -2.24
C GLN A 199 6.82 3.45 -1.14
N ASP A 200 6.59 4.75 -1.32
CA ASP A 200 6.93 5.76 -0.32
C ASP A 200 6.18 5.53 1.00
N VAL A 201 4.91 5.11 0.91
CA VAL A 201 4.09 4.73 2.07
C VAL A 201 4.69 3.54 2.81
N LEU A 202 5.02 2.48 2.07
CA LEU A 202 5.61 1.26 2.65
C LEU A 202 7.00 1.53 3.25
N ASP A 203 7.83 2.34 2.58
CA ASP A 203 9.18 2.73 3.02
C ASP A 203 9.13 3.62 4.26
N ALA A 204 8.05 4.40 4.45
CA ALA A 204 7.79 5.14 5.69
C ALA A 204 7.30 4.25 6.85
N GLY A 205 7.18 2.94 6.65
CA GLY A 205 6.65 2.02 7.66
C GLY A 205 5.13 2.08 7.80
N ARG A 206 4.43 2.64 6.81
CA ARG A 206 2.98 2.84 6.81
C ARG A 206 2.28 1.93 5.81
N ASN A 207 0.96 1.84 5.90
CA ASN A 207 0.12 1.00 5.05
C ASN A 207 -1.18 1.71 4.63
N ILE A 208 -1.59 2.78 5.29
CA ILE A 208 -2.91 3.40 5.08
C ILE A 208 -2.74 4.85 4.66
N ILE A 209 -3.37 5.24 3.56
CA ILE A 209 -3.60 6.64 3.22
C ILE A 209 -5.05 6.98 3.54
N LEU A 210 -5.30 7.95 4.42
CA LEU A 210 -6.64 8.47 4.72
C LEU A 210 -6.82 9.81 4.01
N PHE A 211 -7.82 9.97 3.15
CA PHE A 211 -8.09 11.25 2.50
C PHE A 211 -9.57 11.64 2.53
N THR A 212 -9.87 12.92 2.40
CA THR A 212 -11.24 13.45 2.29
C THR A 212 -11.35 14.48 1.18
N GLN A 213 -12.56 14.68 0.66
CA GLN A 213 -12.90 15.72 -0.32
C GLN A 213 -14.26 16.38 -0.03
N VAL A 214 -14.77 16.26 1.20
CA VAL A 214 -16.09 16.77 1.59
C VAL A 214 -15.98 18.20 2.13
N PRO A 215 -16.84 19.14 1.68
CA PRO A 215 -18.06 18.92 0.92
C PRO A 215 -17.82 18.93 -0.58
N ARG A 216 -18.44 17.96 -1.26
CA ARG A 216 -18.31 17.67 -2.69
C ARG A 216 -18.69 18.84 -3.62
N GLU A 217 -19.46 19.81 -3.12
CA GLU A 217 -20.01 20.96 -3.86
C GLU A 217 -19.41 22.30 -3.42
N TYR A 218 -18.34 22.31 -2.61
CA TYR A 218 -17.73 23.58 -2.19
C TYR A 218 -17.30 24.38 -3.44
N PRO A 219 -17.66 25.67 -3.56
CA PRO A 219 -17.35 26.43 -4.76
C PRO A 219 -15.83 26.69 -4.86
N HIS A 220 -15.16 26.01 -5.78
CA HIS A 220 -13.74 26.14 -6.08
C HIS A 220 -13.48 27.27 -7.10
N THR A 221 -13.74 28.52 -6.72
CA THR A 221 -13.42 29.67 -7.59
C THR A 221 -12.57 30.69 -6.85
N GLY A 222 -11.32 30.90 -7.29
CA GLY A 222 -10.40 31.87 -6.71
C GLY A 222 -9.50 31.24 -5.64
N ASP A 223 -9.48 31.82 -4.44
CA ASP A 223 -8.62 31.40 -3.32
C ASP A 223 -9.29 30.34 -2.40
N ASP A 224 -10.57 30.01 -2.64
CA ASP A 224 -11.35 29.10 -1.78
C ASP A 224 -11.07 27.61 -2.15
N ASN A 225 -10.52 26.82 -1.22
CA ASN A 225 -10.20 25.40 -1.41
C ASN A 225 -10.80 24.48 -0.32
N LEU A 226 -10.58 23.16 -0.39
CA LEU A 226 -11.12 22.22 0.60
C LEU A 226 -10.60 22.48 2.03
N CYS A 227 -9.44 23.11 2.20
CA CYS A 227 -8.92 23.47 3.52
C CYS A 227 -9.78 24.50 4.23
N ASP A 228 -10.36 25.48 3.54
CA ASP A 228 -11.18 26.52 4.18
C ASP A 228 -12.40 25.93 4.90
N TYR A 229 -12.93 24.81 4.38
CA TYR A 229 -13.99 24.07 5.05
C TYR A 229 -13.50 23.31 6.29
N HIS A 230 -12.24 22.87 6.31
CA HIS A 230 -11.67 22.04 7.37
C HIS A 230 -10.84 22.82 8.41
N ASP A 231 -10.58 24.12 8.22
CA ASP A 231 -9.74 24.98 9.09
C ASP A 231 -10.48 25.55 10.32
N GLU A 232 -11.71 25.08 10.63
CA GLU A 232 -12.39 25.54 11.84
C GLU A 232 -11.70 25.04 13.13
N SER A 233 -11.74 25.88 14.18
CA SER A 233 -11.02 25.78 15.48
C SER A 233 -11.06 24.46 16.30
N HIS A 234 -11.54 23.34 15.76
CA HIS A 234 -11.67 22.03 16.44
C HIS A 234 -11.31 20.80 15.56
N THR A 235 -10.41 20.95 14.58
CA THR A 235 -10.07 19.88 13.60
C THR A 235 -8.63 19.36 13.67
N SER A 236 -7.77 19.88 14.55
CA SER A 236 -6.31 19.61 14.50
C SER A 236 -5.90 18.14 14.60
N LYS A 237 -6.65 17.26 15.29
CA LYS A 237 -6.36 15.82 15.29
C LYS A 237 -6.82 15.11 14.02
N TYR A 238 -7.82 15.65 13.34
CA TYR A 238 -8.25 15.14 12.04
C TYR A 238 -7.20 15.50 10.98
N LEU A 239 -6.81 16.78 10.89
CA LEU A 239 -5.79 17.27 9.95
C LEU A 239 -4.42 16.60 10.14
N ARG A 240 -4.09 16.17 11.36
CA ARG A 240 -2.90 15.36 11.64
C ARG A 240 -2.83 14.01 10.92
N ASN A 241 -3.98 13.43 10.59
CA ASN A 241 -4.07 12.05 10.13
C ASN A 241 -4.70 11.90 8.74
N VAL A 242 -5.43 12.91 8.26
CA VAL A 242 -6.23 12.83 7.03
C VAL A 242 -5.79 13.92 6.05
N TRP A 243 -5.50 13.50 4.82
CA TRP A 243 -5.20 14.37 3.69
C TRP A 243 -6.47 15.05 3.17
N ILE A 244 -6.38 16.35 2.86
CA ILE A 244 -7.50 17.17 2.41
C ILE A 244 -7.35 17.42 0.91
N GLY A 245 -8.18 16.76 0.11
CA GLY A 245 -8.09 16.80 -1.34
C GLY A 245 -6.79 16.17 -1.86
N VAL A 246 -6.46 16.51 -3.10
CA VAL A 246 -5.28 16.07 -3.83
C VAL A 246 -4.65 17.24 -4.55
N ASP A 247 -3.38 17.10 -4.91
CA ASP A 247 -2.74 17.99 -5.86
C ASP A 247 -3.32 17.75 -7.26
N GLU A 248 -3.53 18.81 -8.05
CA GLU A 248 -4.11 18.73 -9.39
C GLU A 248 -3.44 19.70 -10.36
N MET A 249 -3.16 19.26 -11.59
CA MET A 249 -2.78 20.15 -12.68
C MET A 249 -4.00 20.85 -13.26
N ASP A 250 -3.97 22.18 -13.32
CA ASP A 250 -4.97 22.99 -14.01
C ASP A 250 -4.87 22.88 -15.55
N ALA A 251 -5.81 23.52 -16.25
CA ALA A 251 -5.84 23.52 -17.72
C ALA A 251 -4.62 24.20 -18.39
N PHE A 252 -3.82 24.95 -17.63
CA PHE A 252 -2.61 25.63 -18.08
C PHE A 252 -1.34 24.85 -17.74
N GLY A 253 -1.45 23.74 -17.01
CA GLY A 253 -0.33 22.89 -16.59
C GLY A 253 0.35 23.36 -15.29
N ASN A 254 -0.31 24.21 -14.49
CA ASN A 254 0.18 24.56 -13.16
C ASN A 254 -0.40 23.59 -12.12
N LEU A 255 0.43 23.19 -11.16
CA LEU A 255 0.00 22.33 -10.06
C LEU A 255 -0.64 23.18 -8.95
N THR A 256 -1.86 22.84 -8.55
CA THR A 256 -2.58 23.40 -7.39
C THR A 256 -2.79 22.33 -6.32
N SER A 257 -2.98 22.76 -5.06
CA SER A 257 -3.15 21.86 -3.92
C SER A 257 -4.59 21.87 -3.40
N ASN A 258 -4.97 20.81 -2.68
CA ASN A 258 -6.23 20.67 -1.95
C ASN A 258 -7.49 20.66 -2.83
N GLU A 259 -7.37 20.04 -3.99
CA GLU A 259 -8.45 19.91 -4.96
C GLU A 259 -9.26 18.63 -4.74
N PRO A 260 -10.56 18.63 -5.00
CA PRO A 260 -11.37 17.40 -5.00
C PRO A 260 -11.00 16.48 -6.19
N LEU A 261 -11.35 15.20 -6.10
CA LEU A 261 -11.14 14.27 -7.20
C LEU A 261 -12.09 14.54 -8.37
N ALA A 262 -11.57 14.44 -9.59
CA ALA A 262 -12.39 14.46 -10.79
C ALA A 262 -13.34 13.25 -10.83
N GLN A 263 -14.65 13.49 -10.88
CA GLN A 263 -15.66 12.42 -10.86
C GLN A 263 -16.36 12.31 -12.21
N ASN A 264 -16.77 11.08 -12.57
CA ASN A 264 -17.57 10.80 -13.75
C ASN A 264 -18.96 11.48 -13.78
N SER A 265 -19.45 12.05 -12.67
CA SER A 265 -20.76 12.70 -12.55
C SER A 265 -20.74 14.19 -12.15
N SER A 266 -19.58 14.74 -11.76
CA SER A 266 -19.41 16.14 -11.33
C SER A 266 -17.96 16.59 -11.57
N GLN A 267 -17.78 17.81 -12.08
CA GLN A 267 -16.48 18.33 -12.58
C GLN A 267 -16.00 19.57 -11.81
N LEU A 268 -16.32 19.66 -10.52
CA LEU A 268 -15.77 20.71 -9.68
C LEU A 268 -14.34 20.30 -9.34
N THR A 269 -13.38 20.59 -10.22
CA THR A 269 -11.93 20.28 -10.10
C THR A 269 -11.12 21.49 -10.60
N ALA A 270 -9.82 21.56 -10.33
CA ALA A 270 -8.98 22.64 -10.86
C ALA A 270 -8.99 22.69 -12.39
N ASP A 271 -9.04 21.52 -13.05
CA ASP A 271 -9.24 21.39 -14.50
C ASP A 271 -10.72 21.59 -14.91
N SER A 272 -11.30 22.72 -14.49
CA SER A 272 -12.74 23.07 -14.61
C SER A 272 -13.17 23.62 -15.98
N ASP A 273 -12.36 23.46 -17.04
CA ASP A 273 -12.81 23.72 -18.42
C ASP A 273 -13.96 22.78 -18.86
N GLY A 274 -14.36 21.85 -17.98
CA GLY A 274 -15.73 21.33 -17.94
C GLY A 274 -16.03 20.20 -18.91
N ASN A 275 -15.00 19.50 -19.41
CA ASN A 275 -15.19 18.24 -20.14
C ASN A 275 -13.92 17.39 -20.29
N SER A 276 -12.90 17.59 -19.46
CA SER A 276 -11.69 16.78 -19.52
C SER A 276 -12.04 15.31 -19.34
N SER A 277 -11.60 14.49 -20.29
CA SER A 277 -11.81 13.05 -20.23
C SER A 277 -10.94 12.45 -19.12
N ALA A 278 -11.28 11.27 -18.60
CA ALA A 278 -10.39 10.56 -17.68
C ALA A 278 -8.98 10.36 -18.28
N THR A 279 -8.87 10.22 -19.60
CA THR A 279 -7.58 10.12 -20.30
C THR A 279 -6.80 11.44 -20.25
N THR A 280 -7.49 12.58 -20.27
CA THR A 280 -6.88 13.90 -20.11
C THR A 280 -6.33 14.05 -18.69
N HIS A 281 -7.14 13.77 -17.67
CA HIS A 281 -6.70 13.79 -16.27
C HIS A 281 -5.51 12.84 -16.07
N TYR A 282 -5.60 11.61 -16.58
CA TYR A 282 -4.50 10.65 -16.53
C TYR A 282 -3.21 11.22 -17.13
N LYS A 283 -3.27 11.82 -18.33
CA LYS A 283 -2.10 12.37 -19.01
C LYS A 283 -1.49 13.56 -18.27
N ASN A 284 -2.33 14.42 -17.70
CA ASN A 284 -1.90 15.55 -16.88
C ASN A 284 -1.35 15.11 -15.51
N GLY A 285 -1.55 13.85 -15.09
CA GLY A 285 -1.17 13.39 -13.76
C GLY A 285 -2.19 13.75 -12.68
N ASN A 286 -3.44 14.05 -13.06
CA ASN A 286 -4.54 14.27 -12.13
C ASN A 286 -5.14 12.94 -11.70
N PHE A 287 -5.78 12.94 -10.53
CA PHE A 287 -6.36 11.75 -9.91
C PHE A 287 -7.90 11.80 -9.99
N SER A 288 -8.49 10.75 -10.55
CA SER A 288 -9.90 10.72 -10.92
C SER A 288 -10.60 9.43 -10.50
N VAL A 289 -11.91 9.52 -10.27
CA VAL A 289 -12.76 8.43 -9.80
C VAL A 289 -13.92 8.16 -10.75
N ALA A 290 -14.06 6.88 -11.12
CA ALA A 290 -15.28 6.33 -11.68
C ALA A 290 -16.15 5.82 -10.53
N LEU A 291 -17.13 6.64 -10.16
CA LEU A 291 -18.02 6.37 -9.03
C LEU A 291 -19.33 5.73 -9.49
N ASP A 292 -19.74 4.69 -8.78
CA ASP A 292 -21.13 4.23 -8.73
C ASP A 292 -21.75 4.55 -7.37
N ALA A 293 -22.37 5.73 -7.28
CA ALA A 293 -22.99 6.26 -6.07
C ALA A 293 -24.34 5.59 -5.71
N THR A 294 -24.52 4.32 -6.06
CA THR A 294 -25.74 3.58 -5.73
C THR A 294 -25.79 3.33 -4.22
N THR A 295 -26.89 3.70 -3.59
CA THR A 295 -27.12 3.60 -2.12
C THR A 295 -28.17 2.54 -1.74
N GLU A 296 -28.73 1.83 -2.73
CA GLU A 296 -29.76 0.82 -2.50
C GLU A 296 -29.34 -0.53 -3.09
N TYR A 297 -29.71 -1.60 -2.38
CA TYR A 297 -29.50 -2.99 -2.80
C TYR A 297 -30.49 -3.40 -3.91
N SER A 298 -30.40 -2.72 -5.06
CA SER A 298 -31.36 -2.76 -6.17
C SER A 298 -30.65 -2.93 -7.52
N LYS A 299 -31.07 -3.93 -8.30
CA LYS A 299 -30.49 -4.23 -9.63
C LYS A 299 -30.67 -3.13 -10.69
N ASN A 300 -31.58 -2.18 -10.43
CA ASN A 300 -31.92 -1.15 -11.41
C ASN A 300 -30.97 0.05 -11.33
N ASP A 301 -30.22 0.17 -10.24
CA ASP A 301 -29.47 1.38 -9.92
C ASP A 301 -27.97 1.24 -10.17
N ILE A 302 -27.43 0.01 -10.26
CA ILE A 302 -26.03 -0.24 -10.67
C ILE A 302 -25.75 0.37 -12.05
N LYS A 303 -24.82 1.31 -12.08
CA LYS A 303 -24.42 2.10 -13.27
C LYS A 303 -23.15 1.57 -13.91
N ILE A 304 -22.27 0.95 -13.12
CA ILE A 304 -20.98 0.42 -13.58
C ILE A 304 -20.90 -1.08 -13.31
N TYR A 305 -20.76 -1.87 -14.37
CA TYR A 305 -20.76 -3.34 -14.28
C TYR A 305 -20.03 -3.98 -15.46
N GLY A 306 -19.46 -5.18 -15.25
CA GLY A 306 -18.87 -6.00 -16.31
C GLY A 306 -17.90 -5.20 -17.17
N ASP A 307 -18.11 -5.23 -18.49
CA ASP A 307 -17.34 -4.49 -19.49
C ASP A 307 -17.19 -2.99 -19.18
N THR A 308 -18.16 -2.36 -18.50
CA THR A 308 -18.06 -0.93 -18.14
C THR A 308 -16.91 -0.66 -17.18
N VAL A 309 -16.58 -1.59 -16.28
CA VAL A 309 -15.44 -1.47 -15.37
C VAL A 309 -14.15 -1.39 -16.17
N GLN A 310 -13.99 -2.30 -17.14
CA GLN A 310 -12.84 -2.32 -18.05
C GLN A 310 -12.77 -1.06 -18.92
N GLU A 311 -13.91 -0.58 -19.44
CA GLU A 311 -13.97 0.68 -20.19
C GLU A 311 -13.48 1.86 -19.34
N LYS A 312 -13.85 1.92 -18.04
CA LYS A 312 -13.38 2.98 -17.13
C LYS A 312 -11.89 2.86 -16.82
N ALA A 313 -11.40 1.65 -16.57
CA ALA A 313 -9.97 1.40 -16.38
C ALA A 313 -9.17 1.79 -17.63
N GLN A 314 -9.64 1.42 -18.83
CA GLN A 314 -9.02 1.75 -20.12
C GLN A 314 -9.10 3.24 -20.45
N ALA A 315 -10.08 3.96 -19.93
CA ALA A 315 -10.14 5.41 -20.05
C ALA A 315 -9.11 6.13 -19.18
N GLY A 316 -8.50 5.45 -18.19
CA GLY A 316 -7.48 6.00 -17.31
C GLY A 316 -8.00 6.50 -15.96
N TYR A 317 -9.21 6.10 -15.53
CA TYR A 317 -9.64 6.33 -14.16
C TYR A 317 -8.73 5.58 -13.18
N GLN A 318 -8.28 6.26 -12.14
CA GLN A 318 -7.41 5.67 -11.13
C GLN A 318 -8.19 5.02 -10.00
N LEU A 319 -9.33 5.59 -9.61
CA LEU A 319 -10.21 4.98 -8.62
C LEU A 319 -11.46 4.43 -9.32
N ILE A 320 -11.82 3.18 -9.03
CA ILE A 320 -13.08 2.59 -9.47
C ILE A 320 -13.87 2.18 -8.24
N GLU A 321 -14.70 3.10 -7.75
CA GLU A 321 -15.42 3.03 -6.47
C GLU A 321 -16.86 2.59 -6.72
N LEU A 322 -17.15 1.31 -6.48
CA LEU A 322 -18.41 0.69 -6.92
C LEU A 322 -19.28 0.18 -5.76
N ALA A 323 -20.58 0.18 -5.98
CA ALA A 323 -21.54 -0.52 -5.13
C ALA A 323 -21.66 -2.00 -5.53
N LEU A 324 -22.05 -2.85 -4.57
CA LEU A 324 -22.43 -4.26 -4.76
C LEU A 324 -21.35 -5.14 -5.40
N VAL A 325 -20.09 -4.92 -5.02
CA VAL A 325 -18.96 -5.73 -5.49
C VAL A 325 -19.21 -7.20 -5.10
N GLU A 326 -19.24 -8.07 -6.10
CA GLU A 326 -19.42 -9.52 -5.99
C GLU A 326 -20.72 -10.01 -5.32
N ALA A 327 -21.79 -9.22 -5.44
CA ALA A 327 -23.11 -9.71 -5.07
C ALA A 327 -23.58 -10.87 -6.00
N ASN A 328 -24.15 -11.96 -5.45
CA ASN A 328 -24.54 -13.17 -6.20
C ASN A 328 -25.98 -13.13 -6.80
N ALA A 329 -26.18 -13.78 -7.95
CA ALA A 329 -27.35 -13.80 -8.81
C ALA A 329 -28.66 -14.28 -8.19
N THR A 330 -28.65 -15.13 -7.15
CA THR A 330 -29.90 -15.71 -6.60
C THR A 330 -30.70 -14.78 -5.69
N THR A 331 -30.09 -13.72 -5.16
CA THR A 331 -30.73 -12.86 -4.14
C THR A 331 -31.28 -11.55 -4.71
N ILE A 332 -30.79 -11.10 -5.88
CA ILE A 332 -31.06 -9.73 -6.39
C ILE A 332 -31.18 -9.61 -7.92
N GLY A 333 -30.86 -10.66 -8.70
CA GLY A 333 -30.65 -10.51 -10.15
C GLY A 333 -29.29 -9.90 -10.50
N ALA A 334 -28.25 -10.28 -9.74
CA ALA A 334 -26.89 -9.76 -9.77
C ALA A 334 -26.06 -10.07 -11.02
N SER A 335 -26.67 -10.39 -12.17
CA SER A 335 -25.93 -10.49 -13.44
C SER A 335 -25.31 -9.16 -13.90
N LYS A 336 -25.53 -8.08 -13.15
CA LYS A 336 -24.98 -6.74 -13.33
C LYS A 336 -24.09 -6.31 -12.17
N ALA A 337 -23.89 -7.09 -11.11
CA ALA A 337 -22.97 -6.68 -10.06
C ALA A 337 -21.53 -6.77 -10.58
N PRO A 338 -20.67 -5.75 -10.37
CA PRO A 338 -19.27 -5.86 -10.74
C PRO A 338 -18.63 -7.03 -9.97
N GLN A 339 -17.90 -7.89 -10.66
CA GLN A 339 -17.16 -8.99 -10.09
C GLN A 339 -15.68 -8.63 -9.98
N ILE A 340 -14.91 -9.36 -9.16
CA ILE A 340 -13.47 -9.11 -9.03
C ILE A 340 -12.73 -9.28 -10.36
N GLU A 341 -13.17 -10.23 -11.21
CA GLU A 341 -12.62 -10.35 -12.56
C GLU A 341 -12.79 -9.09 -13.42
N ASP A 342 -13.82 -8.27 -13.16
CA ASP A 342 -14.10 -7.09 -13.97
C ASP A 342 -13.05 -5.98 -13.72
N TYR A 343 -12.29 -6.05 -12.63
CA TYR A 343 -11.16 -5.13 -12.34
C TYR A 343 -9.82 -5.61 -12.92
N LEU A 344 -9.73 -6.86 -13.41
CA LEU A 344 -8.49 -7.45 -13.91
C LEU A 344 -8.18 -6.93 -15.32
N TRP A 345 -7.15 -6.12 -15.46
CA TRP A 345 -6.66 -5.63 -16.75
C TRP A 345 -5.33 -6.26 -17.16
N SER A 346 -4.53 -6.77 -16.22
CA SER A 346 -3.19 -7.26 -16.51
C SER A 346 -3.22 -8.71 -17.00
N TRP A 347 -3.51 -9.64 -16.09
CA TRP A 347 -3.36 -11.07 -16.28
C TRP A 347 -4.53 -11.73 -17.00
N ARG A 348 -4.21 -12.50 -18.04
CA ARG A 348 -5.18 -13.40 -18.69
C ARG A 348 -5.71 -14.47 -17.73
N ASP A 349 -6.89 -15.03 -18.01
CA ASP A 349 -7.57 -16.04 -17.18
C ASP A 349 -6.80 -17.31 -16.84
N ASP A 350 -5.75 -17.63 -17.60
CA ASP A 350 -4.89 -18.78 -17.36
C ASP A 350 -3.46 -18.39 -16.93
N SER A 351 -3.24 -17.14 -16.55
CA SER A 351 -1.94 -16.60 -16.15
C SER A 351 -2.05 -15.72 -14.89
N PRO A 352 -0.99 -15.58 -14.09
CA PRO A 352 0.27 -16.30 -14.20
C PRO A 352 0.09 -17.77 -13.82
N GLY A 353 0.63 -18.67 -14.64
CA GLY A 353 0.80 -20.07 -14.29
C GLY A 353 1.92 -20.28 -13.28
N THR A 354 2.14 -21.54 -12.89
CA THR A 354 3.22 -21.92 -11.96
C THR A 354 4.54 -22.20 -12.66
N GLU A 355 4.53 -22.42 -13.98
CA GLU A 355 5.68 -22.94 -14.73
C GLU A 355 6.67 -21.87 -15.21
N HIS A 356 6.26 -20.61 -15.25
CA HIS A 356 7.03 -19.55 -15.89
C HIS A 356 7.24 -18.33 -14.97
N ASN A 357 8.30 -17.56 -15.26
CA ASN A 357 8.80 -16.54 -14.35
C ASN A 357 8.91 -15.14 -14.98
N CYS A 358 8.60 -14.98 -16.26
CA CYS A 358 8.68 -13.70 -16.95
C CYS A 358 7.39 -13.45 -17.69
N SER A 359 7.01 -12.20 -17.96
CA SER A 359 5.75 -11.90 -18.63
C SER A 359 5.92 -11.15 -19.95
N TRP A 360 4.94 -11.33 -20.83
CA TRP A 360 4.86 -10.68 -22.13
C TRP A 360 3.47 -10.08 -22.39
N LEU A 361 3.39 -9.14 -23.32
CA LEU A 361 2.15 -8.75 -23.97
C LEU A 361 1.94 -9.65 -25.20
N THR A 362 0.87 -10.44 -25.19
CA THR A 362 0.53 -11.37 -26.27
C THR A 362 -0.02 -10.65 -27.50
N ASN A 363 -0.11 -11.38 -28.62
CA ASN A 363 -0.67 -10.86 -29.88
C ASN A 363 -2.13 -10.38 -29.77
N ASP A 364 -2.90 -10.88 -28.81
CA ASP A 364 -4.28 -10.47 -28.49
C ASP A 364 -4.36 -9.34 -27.46
N GLY A 365 -3.24 -8.90 -26.88
CA GLY A 365 -3.19 -7.72 -25.99
C GLY A 365 -3.33 -8.04 -24.51
N GLU A 366 -3.12 -9.31 -24.13
CA GLU A 366 -3.18 -9.77 -22.76
C GLU A 366 -1.79 -10.01 -22.17
N ILE A 367 -1.66 -9.92 -20.85
CA ILE A 367 -0.42 -10.26 -20.17
C ILE A 367 -0.46 -11.73 -19.76
N ARG A 368 0.64 -12.44 -20.03
CA ARG A 368 0.82 -13.83 -19.63
C ARG A 368 2.25 -14.09 -19.20
N ASP A 369 2.42 -15.08 -18.34
CA ASP A 369 3.71 -15.63 -18.00
C ASP A 369 4.27 -16.50 -19.14
N TYR A 370 5.59 -16.52 -19.27
CA TYR A 370 6.33 -17.24 -20.28
C TYR A 370 7.79 -17.49 -19.91
N ASN A 371 8.43 -18.43 -20.63
CA ASN A 371 9.83 -18.77 -20.44
C ASN A 371 10.75 -17.58 -20.80
N CYS A 372 11.44 -17.07 -19.78
CA CYS A 372 12.37 -15.95 -19.84
C CYS A 372 13.46 -16.05 -20.92
N SER A 373 13.88 -17.26 -21.30
CA SER A 373 14.95 -17.48 -22.30
C SER A 373 14.49 -17.35 -23.75
N SER A 374 13.23 -17.00 -23.99
CA SER A 374 12.68 -16.89 -25.34
C SER A 374 13.04 -15.55 -25.98
N GLU A 375 13.34 -15.58 -27.28
CA GLU A 375 13.73 -14.41 -28.07
C GLU A 375 12.53 -13.56 -28.47
N ARG A 376 12.46 -12.31 -27.98
CA ARG A 376 11.41 -11.33 -28.34
C ARG A 376 11.92 -9.91 -28.32
N VAL A 377 11.16 -9.04 -28.98
CA VAL A 377 11.28 -7.59 -28.82
C VAL A 377 10.77 -7.16 -27.43
N PHE A 378 11.20 -5.99 -26.98
CA PHE A 378 10.98 -5.45 -25.64
C PHE A 378 10.10 -4.21 -25.70
N ALA A 379 9.21 -4.07 -24.72
CA ALA A 379 8.46 -2.84 -24.46
C ALA A 379 9.38 -1.85 -23.73
N CYS A 380 9.83 -0.84 -24.44
CA CYS A 380 10.57 0.29 -23.89
C CYS A 380 9.62 1.47 -23.64
N VAL A 381 9.94 2.30 -22.67
CA VAL A 381 9.14 3.47 -22.30
C VAL A 381 10.05 4.66 -22.00
N ASP A 382 9.66 5.85 -22.46
CA ASP A 382 10.37 7.11 -22.17
C ASP A 382 9.93 7.72 -20.82
N ASP A 383 10.43 8.91 -20.51
CA ASP A 383 10.13 9.62 -19.27
C ASP A 383 8.69 10.19 -19.25
N ASP A 384 8.14 10.51 -20.43
CA ASP A 384 6.76 10.95 -20.65
C ASP A 384 5.76 9.78 -20.70
N ARG A 385 6.24 8.55 -20.46
CA ARG A 385 5.48 7.29 -20.53
C ARG A 385 4.99 6.91 -21.94
N ASN A 386 5.59 7.42 -23.00
CA ASN A 386 5.31 6.94 -24.36
C ASN A 386 5.99 5.60 -24.62
N TRP A 387 5.26 4.69 -25.26
CA TRP A 387 5.72 3.35 -25.58
C TRP A 387 6.56 3.31 -26.85
N HIS A 388 7.62 2.50 -26.81
CA HIS A 388 8.48 2.16 -27.92
C HIS A 388 8.74 0.66 -27.92
N ILE A 389 8.86 0.05 -29.09
CA ILE A 389 9.24 -1.36 -29.20
C ILE A 389 10.64 -1.47 -29.78
N SER A 390 11.47 -2.30 -29.15
CA SER A 390 12.83 -2.51 -29.60
C SER A 390 12.89 -3.15 -30.98
N GLU A 391 13.88 -2.76 -31.78
CA GLU A 391 14.20 -3.43 -33.05
C GLU A 391 14.89 -4.78 -32.83
N SER A 392 15.69 -4.89 -31.76
CA SER A 392 16.39 -6.11 -31.38
C SER A 392 15.49 -7.05 -30.60
N THR A 393 15.76 -8.36 -30.73
CA THR A 393 15.19 -9.39 -29.88
C THR A 393 16.23 -9.88 -28.87
N GLY A 394 15.77 -10.45 -27.76
CA GLY A 394 16.61 -11.14 -26.79
C GLY A 394 15.79 -11.93 -25.78
N ALA A 395 16.47 -12.51 -24.80
CA ALA A 395 15.84 -13.05 -23.61
C ALA A 395 15.27 -11.91 -22.75
N TRP A 396 14.30 -12.21 -21.89
CA TRP A 396 13.61 -11.22 -21.07
C TRP A 396 14.52 -10.21 -20.34
N PRO A 397 15.62 -10.61 -19.66
CA PRO A 397 16.49 -9.65 -18.96
C PRO A 397 17.35 -8.78 -19.90
N ASP A 398 17.46 -9.11 -21.19
CA ASP A 398 18.23 -8.24 -22.10
C ASP A 398 17.52 -6.89 -22.31
N GLY A 399 16.21 -6.83 -22.05
CA GLY A 399 15.37 -5.64 -22.19
C GLY A 399 15.90 -4.43 -21.45
N TYR A 400 16.45 -4.60 -20.25
CA TYR A 400 17.05 -3.51 -19.47
C TYR A 400 18.14 -2.78 -20.26
N SER A 401 19.09 -3.55 -20.81
CA SER A 401 20.20 -2.99 -21.58
C SER A 401 19.77 -2.48 -22.96
N VAL A 402 18.82 -3.15 -23.60
CA VAL A 402 18.31 -2.80 -24.93
C VAL A 402 17.55 -1.47 -24.90
N CYS A 403 16.66 -1.28 -23.94
CA CYS A 403 15.92 -0.04 -23.78
C CYS A 403 16.86 1.09 -23.32
N ALA A 404 17.74 0.83 -22.35
CA ALA A 404 18.68 1.85 -21.85
C ALA A 404 19.61 2.38 -22.94
N ALA A 405 20.03 1.53 -23.90
CA ALA A 405 20.85 1.96 -25.04
C ALA A 405 20.17 2.99 -25.97
N LYS A 406 18.85 3.19 -25.82
CA LYS A 406 18.07 4.20 -26.54
C LYS A 406 17.65 5.38 -25.67
N GLY A 407 18.07 5.41 -24.40
CA GLY A 407 17.58 6.40 -23.43
C GLY A 407 16.18 6.11 -22.92
N TYR A 408 15.71 4.87 -23.05
CA TYR A 408 14.40 4.43 -22.55
C TYR A 408 14.58 3.44 -21.39
N ARG A 409 13.51 3.20 -20.64
CA ARG A 409 13.45 2.15 -19.61
C ARG A 409 12.72 0.92 -20.14
N TYR A 410 13.07 -0.26 -19.64
CA TYR A 410 12.32 -1.48 -19.94
C TYR A 410 11.04 -1.47 -19.10
N GLY A 411 9.86 -1.47 -19.73
CA GLY A 411 8.61 -1.06 -19.09
C GLY A 411 7.56 -2.16 -18.94
N MET A 412 6.74 -2.01 -17.91
CA MET A 412 5.43 -2.65 -17.74
C MET A 412 4.36 -1.54 -17.66
N PRO A 413 3.20 -1.69 -18.33
CA PRO A 413 2.07 -0.79 -18.11
C PRO A 413 1.68 -0.73 -16.64
N TYR A 414 1.39 0.46 -16.12
CA TYR A 414 0.90 0.66 -14.76
C TYR A 414 -0.59 0.33 -14.64
N ASN A 415 -1.35 0.47 -15.73
CA ASN A 415 -2.79 0.22 -15.74
C ASN A 415 -3.31 -0.19 -17.15
N ALA A 416 -4.63 -0.32 -17.26
CA ALA A 416 -5.32 -0.75 -18.47
C ALA A 416 -5.19 0.24 -19.65
N LEU A 417 -5.14 1.56 -19.40
CA LEU A 417 -4.94 2.58 -20.43
C LEU A 417 -3.58 2.39 -21.09
N GLU A 418 -2.51 2.35 -20.29
CA GLU A 418 -1.16 2.18 -20.84
C GLU A 418 -0.97 0.79 -21.49
N LYS A 419 -1.65 -0.27 -21.00
CA LYS A 419 -1.65 -1.57 -21.69
C LYS A 419 -2.23 -1.44 -23.10
N SER A 420 -3.33 -0.69 -23.22
CA SER A 420 -4.00 -0.43 -24.50
C SER A 420 -3.13 0.40 -25.44
N GLU A 421 -2.40 1.38 -24.90
CA GLU A 421 -1.44 2.20 -25.65
C GLU A 421 -0.24 1.38 -26.14
N LEU A 422 0.37 0.55 -25.30
CA LEU A 422 1.44 -0.37 -25.71
C LEU A 422 0.97 -1.35 -26.79
N TYR A 423 -0.24 -1.89 -26.63
CA TYR A 423 -0.85 -2.75 -27.64
C TYR A 423 -1.08 -2.03 -28.97
N ALA A 424 -1.54 -0.78 -28.93
CA ALA A 424 -1.72 0.05 -30.11
C ALA A 424 -0.39 0.35 -30.80
N GLU A 425 0.66 0.70 -30.04
CA GLU A 425 2.01 0.96 -30.56
C GLU A 425 2.57 -0.29 -31.26
N ARG A 426 2.42 -1.46 -30.65
CA ARG A 426 2.80 -2.74 -31.28
C ARG A 426 2.15 -2.94 -32.64
N ASN A 427 0.85 -2.69 -32.72
CA ASN A 427 0.11 -2.85 -33.96
C ASN A 427 0.51 -1.80 -35.00
N ALA A 428 0.76 -0.55 -34.57
CA ALA A 428 1.20 0.53 -35.44
C ALA A 428 2.57 0.23 -36.08
N GLN A 429 3.47 -0.42 -35.35
CA GLN A 429 4.76 -0.89 -35.86
C GLN A 429 4.69 -2.20 -36.68
N GLY A 430 3.50 -2.80 -36.83
CA GLY A 430 3.31 -4.04 -37.58
C GLY A 430 3.96 -5.26 -36.92
N ILE A 431 4.21 -5.21 -35.61
CA ILE A 431 4.81 -6.31 -34.85
C ILE A 431 3.75 -7.39 -34.61
N THR A 432 3.99 -8.60 -35.15
CA THR A 432 3.08 -9.75 -35.07
C THR A 432 3.48 -10.79 -34.01
N THR A 433 4.49 -10.49 -33.21
CA THR A 433 4.99 -11.35 -32.13
C THR A 433 4.68 -10.74 -30.77
N SER A 434 4.56 -11.57 -29.73
CA SER A 434 4.48 -11.08 -28.35
C SER A 434 5.68 -10.23 -27.99
N VAL A 435 5.47 -9.23 -27.15
CA VAL A 435 6.46 -8.24 -26.71
C VAL A 435 6.79 -8.52 -25.25
N TRP A 436 8.06 -8.58 -24.89
CA TRP A 436 8.49 -8.69 -23.51
C TRP A 436 8.11 -7.44 -22.71
N VAL A 437 7.54 -7.61 -21.50
CA VAL A 437 7.24 -6.51 -20.58
C VAL A 437 7.96 -6.74 -19.25
N ASN A 438 8.35 -5.66 -18.58
CA ASN A 438 9.16 -5.72 -17.36
C ASN A 438 8.34 -6.13 -16.14
N TYR A 439 7.92 -7.40 -16.08
CA TYR A 439 7.24 -7.99 -14.94
C TYR A 439 7.62 -9.47 -14.79
N TYR A 440 8.19 -9.84 -13.65
CA TYR A 440 8.79 -11.17 -13.42
C TYR A 440 8.51 -11.72 -12.02
N LYS A 441 8.46 -13.05 -11.92
CA LYS A 441 8.25 -13.80 -10.69
C LYS A 441 9.55 -13.82 -9.89
N VAL A 442 9.49 -13.31 -8.66
CA VAL A 442 10.60 -13.42 -7.71
C VAL A 442 10.51 -14.77 -6.98
N PHE A 443 9.30 -15.10 -6.50
CA PHE A 443 8.93 -16.41 -5.96
C PHE A 443 7.43 -16.64 -6.14
N ASP A 444 6.94 -17.84 -5.85
CA ASP A 444 5.53 -18.16 -6.02
C ASP A 444 4.63 -17.23 -5.19
N GLY A 445 3.66 -16.58 -5.84
CA GLY A 445 2.79 -15.58 -5.22
C GLY A 445 3.38 -14.18 -5.08
N PHE A 446 4.55 -13.89 -5.68
CA PHE A 446 5.13 -12.54 -5.66
C PHE A 446 5.86 -12.20 -6.96
N TRP A 447 5.44 -11.10 -7.60
CA TRP A 447 5.97 -10.62 -8.86
C TRP A 447 6.35 -9.15 -8.76
N LEU A 448 7.44 -8.76 -9.40
CA LEU A 448 7.89 -7.37 -9.43
C LEU A 448 7.83 -6.80 -10.85
N ALA A 449 7.19 -5.64 -10.96
CA ALA A 449 7.11 -4.87 -12.19
C ALA A 449 8.10 -3.71 -12.19
N SER A 450 8.41 -3.21 -13.38
CA SER A 450 9.10 -1.93 -13.62
C SER A 450 10.37 -1.74 -12.79
N GLN A 451 11.16 -2.81 -12.64
CA GLN A 451 12.46 -2.71 -11.99
C GLN A 451 13.46 -1.97 -12.89
N GLU A 452 14.52 -1.41 -12.31
CA GLU A 452 15.61 -0.80 -13.09
C GLU A 452 16.61 -1.86 -13.60
N ALA A 453 16.66 -3.01 -12.92
CA ALA A 453 17.49 -4.15 -13.29
C ALA A 453 16.89 -5.45 -12.75
N TYR A 454 17.23 -6.56 -13.42
CA TYR A 454 16.93 -7.89 -12.89
C TYR A 454 17.70 -8.15 -11.59
N SER A 455 16.97 -8.61 -10.56
CA SER A 455 17.55 -8.99 -9.28
C SER A 455 17.06 -10.38 -8.86
N ASP A 456 18.01 -11.30 -8.63
CA ASP A 456 17.79 -12.55 -7.92
C ASP A 456 18.02 -12.26 -6.44
N PHE A 457 16.95 -11.92 -5.71
CA PHE A 457 17.00 -11.55 -4.30
C PHE A 457 17.45 -12.68 -3.37
N GLY A 458 17.83 -13.85 -3.92
CA GLY A 458 18.33 -14.99 -3.16
C GLY A 458 17.29 -15.50 -2.18
N TYR A 459 16.00 -15.40 -2.52
CA TYR A 459 14.92 -15.83 -1.65
C TYR A 459 14.94 -17.35 -1.46
N LEU A 460 14.76 -17.80 -0.22
CA LEU A 460 14.60 -19.22 0.10
C LEU A 460 13.76 -19.40 1.36
N LYS A 461 12.64 -20.12 1.25
CA LYS A 461 11.87 -20.63 2.39
C LYS A 461 12.50 -21.94 2.90
N LYS A 462 12.79 -22.03 4.20
CA LYS A 462 13.19 -23.27 4.87
C LYS A 462 12.02 -23.82 5.65
N ASP A 463 11.67 -25.09 5.42
CA ASP A 463 10.53 -25.77 6.06
C ASP A 463 10.48 -25.58 7.58
N GLU A 464 9.29 -25.63 8.16
CA GLU A 464 9.15 -25.54 9.61
C GLU A 464 9.63 -26.82 10.30
N ILE A 465 10.23 -26.67 11.48
CA ILE A 465 10.66 -27.79 12.34
C ILE A 465 9.84 -27.76 13.62
N GLY A 466 9.21 -28.89 13.93
CA GLY A 466 8.44 -29.09 15.13
C GLY A 466 7.17 -29.87 14.87
N GLY A 467 6.11 -29.51 15.56
CA GLY A 467 4.85 -30.21 15.57
C GLY A 467 3.78 -29.68 14.62
N THR A 468 2.70 -30.45 14.46
CA THR A 468 1.54 -30.09 13.62
C THR A 468 0.41 -29.41 14.39
N GLY A 469 0.61 -29.12 15.68
CA GLY A 469 -0.37 -28.41 16.51
C GLY A 469 -0.37 -26.90 16.24
N GLY A 470 -1.34 -26.18 16.81
CA GLY A 470 -1.46 -24.73 16.66
C GLY A 470 -1.99 -24.29 15.29
N ASP A 471 -2.17 -22.98 15.14
CA ASP A 471 -2.51 -22.31 13.89
C ASP A 471 -1.22 -21.94 13.14
N SER A 472 -1.30 -21.87 11.81
CA SER A 472 -0.15 -21.51 10.98
C SER A 472 0.05 -20.00 10.93
N PHE A 473 1.30 -19.56 10.91
CA PHE A 473 1.68 -18.19 10.61
C PHE A 473 2.76 -18.17 9.53
N ASP A 474 2.79 -17.13 8.71
CA ASP A 474 3.82 -16.96 7.68
C ASP A 474 4.08 -15.49 7.41
N SER A 475 5.22 -14.96 7.89
CA SER A 475 5.59 -13.57 7.66
C SER A 475 6.25 -13.35 6.29
N ILE A 476 5.64 -13.91 5.25
CA ILE A 476 6.05 -13.73 3.85
C ILE A 476 5.75 -12.31 3.35
N ASP A 477 4.73 -11.67 3.89
CA ASP A 477 4.39 -10.26 3.71
C ASP A 477 5.58 -9.34 4.07
N LEU A 478 6.30 -9.61 5.16
CA LEU A 478 7.49 -8.84 5.52
C LEU A 478 8.62 -9.02 4.50
N VAL A 479 8.75 -10.22 3.93
CA VAL A 479 9.69 -10.48 2.84
C VAL A 479 9.28 -9.66 1.61
N LYS A 480 8.02 -9.73 1.20
CA LYS A 480 7.50 -8.95 0.07
C LYS A 480 7.71 -7.46 0.29
N ARG A 481 7.38 -6.94 1.48
CA ARG A 481 7.59 -5.54 1.88
C ARG A 481 9.05 -5.12 1.75
N LYS A 482 10.00 -5.94 2.22
CA LYS A 482 11.43 -5.68 2.05
C LYS A 482 11.88 -5.63 0.58
N LEU A 483 11.27 -6.44 -0.29
CA LEU A 483 11.63 -6.53 -1.71
C LEU A 483 10.92 -5.49 -2.59
N LEU A 484 9.73 -5.03 -2.20
CA LEU A 484 9.09 -3.85 -2.78
C LEU A 484 9.95 -2.62 -2.46
N GLY A 485 10.26 -2.46 -1.17
CA GLY A 485 11.13 -1.43 -0.61
C GLY A 485 12.50 -1.32 -1.27
N SER A 486 13.08 -0.12 -1.18
CA SER A 486 14.47 0.14 -1.60
C SER A 486 15.50 -0.51 -0.66
N GLY A 487 15.16 -1.65 -0.05
CA GLY A 487 15.95 -2.38 0.93
C GLY A 487 16.05 -1.71 2.31
N THR A 488 15.27 -0.66 2.56
CA THR A 488 15.34 0.18 3.77
C THR A 488 14.77 -0.48 5.03
N MET A 489 14.00 -1.55 4.88
CA MET A 489 13.48 -2.35 5.99
C MET A 489 14.47 -3.45 6.39
N ASN A 490 14.89 -3.50 7.65
CA ASN A 490 15.82 -4.53 8.16
C ASN A 490 15.30 -5.17 9.45
N LEU A 491 15.70 -6.43 9.70
CA LEU A 491 15.45 -7.06 11.00
C LEU A 491 16.32 -6.36 12.04
N LYS A 492 15.69 -5.65 12.97
CA LYS A 492 16.34 -4.85 14.03
C LYS A 492 16.65 -5.67 15.25
N SER A 493 15.73 -6.55 15.67
CA SER A 493 15.94 -7.36 16.85
C SER A 493 15.09 -8.62 16.91
N VAL A 494 15.52 -9.57 17.75
CA VAL A 494 14.75 -10.76 18.11
C VAL A 494 14.79 -11.01 19.62
N GLN A 495 13.69 -11.53 20.17
CA GLN A 495 13.57 -11.85 21.59
C GLN A 495 12.76 -13.14 21.78
N ILE A 496 13.20 -14.00 22.70
CA ILE A 496 12.54 -15.28 22.97
C ILE A 496 11.74 -15.18 24.27
N ARG A 497 10.47 -15.57 24.25
CA ARG A 497 9.67 -15.85 25.44
C ARG A 497 9.72 -17.33 25.74
N SER A 498 10.17 -17.69 26.95
CA SER A 498 10.32 -19.11 27.27
C SER A 498 10.21 -19.44 28.75
N GLY A 499 9.75 -20.67 29.02
CA GLY A 499 9.83 -21.37 30.29
C GLY A 499 10.49 -22.73 30.08
N SER A 500 9.71 -23.81 30.26
CA SER A 500 10.19 -25.16 29.92
C SER A 500 10.18 -25.44 28.40
N ARG A 501 9.44 -24.61 27.66
CA ARG A 501 9.27 -24.61 26.21
C ARG A 501 9.46 -23.19 25.67
N ILE A 502 9.31 -23.03 24.37
CA ILE A 502 9.25 -21.73 23.72
C ILE A 502 7.80 -21.28 23.68
N ASP A 503 7.49 -20.28 24.50
CA ASP A 503 6.15 -19.72 24.62
C ASP A 503 5.90 -18.67 23.53
N GLY A 504 6.96 -18.03 23.02
CA GLY A 504 6.85 -17.09 21.91
C GLY A 504 8.18 -16.58 21.36
N LEU A 505 8.11 -15.93 20.21
CA LEU A 505 9.22 -15.27 19.53
C LEU A 505 8.76 -13.88 19.09
N LYS A 506 9.52 -12.85 19.46
CA LYS A 506 9.31 -11.49 18.97
C LYS A 506 10.38 -11.16 17.94
N ALA A 507 9.98 -10.64 16.79
CA ALA A 507 10.87 -10.13 15.75
C ALA A 507 10.48 -8.68 15.44
N CYS A 508 11.43 -7.76 15.54
CA CYS A 508 11.18 -6.35 15.25
C CYS A 508 12.01 -5.88 14.07
N TYR A 509 11.40 -5.06 13.22
CA TYR A 509 11.95 -4.57 11.97
C TYR A 509 12.03 -3.05 12.02
N GLU A 510 13.16 -2.49 11.60
CA GLU A 510 13.37 -1.05 11.46
C GLU A 510 13.11 -0.62 10.01
N PHE A 511 12.52 0.57 9.85
CA PHE A 511 12.42 1.27 8.57
C PHE A 511 13.39 2.45 8.57
N ARG A 512 14.06 2.67 7.43
CA ARG A 512 15.07 3.73 7.28
C ARG A 512 14.79 4.61 6.07
N GLN A 513 15.37 5.80 6.06
CA GLN A 513 15.15 6.80 5.02
C GLN A 513 15.63 6.32 3.64
N ALA A 514 14.74 6.39 2.65
CA ALA A 514 15.05 6.34 1.22
C ALA A 514 15.27 7.76 0.67
N VAL A 515 15.77 7.93 -0.56
CA VAL A 515 15.75 9.26 -1.21
C VAL A 515 14.32 9.52 -1.69
N SER A 516 13.54 10.25 -0.89
CA SER A 516 12.13 10.57 -1.14
C SER A 516 11.71 11.81 -0.36
N HIS A 517 10.62 12.47 -0.78
CA HIS A 517 9.97 13.52 0.00
C HIS A 517 9.39 12.96 1.31
N ALA A 518 9.01 11.68 1.32
CA ALA A 518 8.56 11.01 2.53
C ALA A 518 9.71 10.89 3.54
N ASN A 519 9.42 11.26 4.78
CA ASN A 519 10.22 10.98 5.95
C ASN A 519 9.90 9.57 6.42
N ALA A 520 10.84 8.63 6.24
CA ALA A 520 10.82 7.42 7.03
C ALA A 520 11.30 7.78 8.44
N SER A 521 10.38 8.24 9.29
CA SER A 521 10.66 8.39 10.72
C SER A 521 11.24 7.09 11.28
N GLU A 522 11.94 7.14 12.42
CA GLU A 522 12.32 5.91 13.15
C GLU A 522 11.05 5.13 13.51
N HIS A 523 10.64 4.23 12.63
CA HIS A 523 9.49 3.36 12.81
C HIS A 523 9.99 1.93 13.01
N GLU A 524 9.37 1.26 13.96
CA GLU A 524 9.65 -0.13 14.29
C GLU A 524 8.35 -0.92 14.26
N LEU A 525 8.33 -1.97 13.43
CA LEU A 525 7.25 -2.94 13.40
C LEU A 525 7.70 -4.20 14.13
N CYS A 526 6.98 -4.58 15.18
CA CYS A 526 7.27 -5.81 15.92
C CYS A 526 6.15 -6.83 15.74
N ILE A 527 6.52 -8.04 15.32
CA ILE A 527 5.63 -9.19 15.26
C ILE A 527 5.95 -10.13 16.43
N GLU A 528 4.91 -10.55 17.14
CA GLU A 528 4.99 -11.55 18.21
C GLU A 528 4.28 -12.82 17.78
N TYR A 529 5.01 -13.94 17.79
CA TYR A 529 4.47 -15.27 17.53
C TYR A 529 4.24 -15.99 18.86
N GLY A 530 3.07 -16.59 19.03
CA GLY A 530 2.67 -17.34 20.24
C GLY A 530 1.73 -16.55 21.16
N ASP A 531 0.55 -17.12 21.41
CA ASP A 531 -0.63 -16.43 21.96
C ASP A 531 -0.77 -16.57 23.48
N GLY A 532 -0.05 -17.52 24.08
CA GLY A 532 -0.20 -17.84 25.51
C GLY A 532 0.54 -16.82 26.37
N ASP A 533 0.29 -16.78 27.68
CA ASP A 533 1.04 -15.90 28.62
C ASP A 533 2.18 -16.63 29.35
N GLY A 534 2.56 -17.82 28.86
CA GLY A 534 3.59 -18.66 29.47
C GLY A 534 5.01 -18.10 29.42
N GLY A 535 5.88 -18.62 30.28
CA GLY A 535 7.30 -18.29 30.28
C GLY A 535 7.62 -16.86 30.73
N SER A 536 8.80 -16.36 30.33
CA SER A 536 9.22 -14.98 30.54
C SER A 536 10.05 -14.51 29.35
N MET A 537 9.96 -13.21 29.01
CA MET A 537 10.80 -12.62 27.97
C MET A 537 12.27 -12.65 28.38
N GLY A 538 13.12 -13.21 27.52
CA GLY A 538 14.57 -13.23 27.67
C GLY A 538 15.24 -11.91 27.26
N SER A 539 16.56 -11.92 27.11
CA SER A 539 17.31 -10.79 26.56
C SER A 539 16.99 -10.58 25.07
N VAL A 540 17.09 -9.33 24.61
CA VAL A 540 16.95 -8.93 23.20
C VAL A 540 18.31 -9.11 22.49
N LEU A 541 18.30 -9.71 21.30
CA LEU A 541 19.42 -9.70 20.36
C LEU A 541 19.15 -8.61 19.32
N ASN A 542 20.02 -7.62 19.21
CA ASN A 542 19.90 -6.50 18.27
C ASN A 542 20.82 -6.68 17.07
N PHE A 543 20.47 -6.03 15.95
CA PHE A 543 21.25 -5.97 14.73
C PHE A 543 21.35 -4.50 14.29
N ASP A 544 22.57 -3.98 14.14
CA ASP A 544 22.81 -2.71 13.47
C ASP A 544 23.05 -2.90 11.97
N SER A 545 22.05 -2.60 11.15
CA SER A 545 22.16 -2.68 9.69
C SER A 545 23.18 -1.67 9.11
N ALA A 546 23.51 -0.58 9.80
CA ALA A 546 24.60 0.32 9.38
C ALA A 546 25.98 -0.33 9.51
N SER A 547 26.12 -1.26 10.45
CA SER A 547 27.32 -2.08 10.63
C SER A 547 27.27 -3.39 9.83
N GLY A 548 26.21 -3.62 9.05
CA GLY A 548 25.99 -4.85 8.29
C GLY A 548 25.67 -6.06 9.17
N GLU A 549 25.12 -5.85 10.36
CA GLU A 549 24.71 -6.94 11.25
C GLU A 549 23.38 -7.56 10.79
N TYR A 550 23.25 -8.87 10.98
CA TYR A 550 22.04 -9.63 10.63
C TYR A 550 21.95 -10.92 11.45
N LEU A 551 20.77 -11.57 11.42
CA LEU A 551 20.55 -12.87 12.05
C LEU A 551 21.22 -13.99 11.23
N ASP A 552 22.17 -14.67 11.87
CA ASP A 552 23.05 -15.65 11.22
C ASP A 552 22.58 -17.09 11.41
N ASP A 553 22.29 -17.49 12.65
CA ASP A 553 21.83 -18.85 12.96
C ASP A 553 20.54 -18.86 13.78
N VAL A 554 19.63 -19.76 13.43
CA VAL A 554 18.49 -20.18 14.26
C VAL A 554 18.62 -21.67 14.56
N LYS A 555 18.96 -22.01 15.80
CA LYS A 555 18.97 -23.40 16.30
C LYS A 555 17.64 -23.70 16.96
N ILE A 556 17.00 -24.78 16.50
CA ILE A 556 15.70 -25.26 16.96
C ILE A 556 15.89 -26.66 17.54
N CYS A 557 15.38 -26.93 18.74
CA CYS A 557 15.26 -28.30 19.25
C CYS A 557 13.81 -28.63 19.58
N TRP A 558 13.39 -29.83 19.17
CA TRP A 558 12.02 -30.30 19.24
C TRP A 558 11.96 -31.77 19.69
N ASP A 559 10.83 -32.18 20.26
CA ASP A 559 10.57 -33.55 20.69
C ASP A 559 9.16 -33.99 20.28
N ASP A 560 9.08 -35.09 19.54
CA ASP A 560 7.85 -35.63 18.94
C ASP A 560 7.15 -36.64 19.87
N GLU A 561 7.81 -37.13 20.91
CA GLU A 561 7.34 -38.27 21.70
C GLU A 561 6.47 -37.86 22.91
N LYS A 562 6.54 -36.61 23.38
CA LYS A 562 6.00 -36.21 24.69
C LYS A 562 4.53 -35.77 24.70
N TYR A 563 3.99 -35.27 23.58
CA TYR A 563 2.60 -34.76 23.49
C TYR A 563 1.84 -35.17 22.22
N SER A 564 2.29 -36.19 21.49
CA SER A 564 1.66 -36.71 20.26
C SER A 564 1.44 -35.72 19.10
N SER A 565 1.97 -34.49 19.21
CA SER A 565 1.87 -33.46 18.18
C SER A 565 3.20 -32.80 17.80
N GLY A 566 4.34 -33.11 18.44
CA GLY A 566 5.63 -32.41 18.25
C GLY A 566 5.62 -30.98 18.79
N SER A 567 6.74 -30.48 19.30
CA SER A 567 6.80 -29.13 19.89
C SER A 567 8.21 -28.57 19.95
N VAL A 568 8.37 -27.24 19.78
CA VAL A 568 9.66 -26.57 19.98
C VAL A 568 9.90 -26.39 21.49
N TYR A 569 11.01 -26.95 21.97
CA TYR A 569 11.41 -26.88 23.38
C TYR A 569 12.54 -25.89 23.63
N TYR A 570 13.38 -25.65 22.62
CA TYR A 570 14.54 -24.77 22.74
C TYR A 570 14.79 -24.00 21.45
N LEU A 571 15.15 -22.73 21.61
CA LEU A 571 15.64 -21.86 20.55
C LEU A 571 16.95 -21.23 20.98
N LYS A 572 17.87 -21.10 20.03
CA LYS A 572 19.02 -20.21 20.13
C LYS A 572 19.19 -19.44 18.82
N LEU A 573 19.24 -18.12 18.94
CA LEU A 573 19.45 -17.19 17.83
C LEU A 573 20.87 -16.62 17.96
N THR A 574 21.59 -16.48 16.85
CA THR A 574 22.98 -15.97 16.80
C THR A 574 23.11 -14.90 15.72
N SER A 575 23.75 -13.77 16.02
CA SER A 575 24.10 -12.76 15.02
C SER A 575 25.34 -13.15 14.22
N ASN A 576 25.57 -12.50 13.09
CA ASN A 576 26.81 -12.66 12.31
C ASN A 576 28.07 -12.19 13.05
N THR A 577 27.92 -11.39 14.11
CA THR A 577 28.98 -10.97 15.03
C THR A 577 29.23 -11.95 16.18
N GLY A 578 28.39 -12.99 16.31
CA GLY A 578 28.53 -14.06 17.31
C GLY A 578 27.79 -13.83 18.63
N GLU A 579 27.02 -12.74 18.75
CA GLU A 579 26.13 -12.50 19.88
C GLU A 579 24.93 -13.47 19.85
N THR A 580 24.44 -13.89 21.02
CA THR A 580 23.41 -14.94 21.08
C THR A 580 22.36 -14.72 22.15
N VAL A 581 21.14 -15.13 21.87
CA VAL A 581 20.06 -15.32 22.86
C VAL A 581 19.51 -16.74 22.76
N SER A 582 19.09 -17.32 23.88
CA SER A 582 18.47 -18.65 23.89
C SER A 582 17.44 -18.78 24.99
N GLY A 583 16.44 -19.64 24.78
CA GLY A 583 15.37 -19.91 25.73
C GLY A 583 14.91 -21.35 25.70
N GLY A 584 14.13 -21.75 26.70
CA GLY A 584 13.54 -23.08 26.81
C GLY A 584 14.51 -24.16 27.30
N SER A 585 14.18 -25.43 27.05
CA SER A 585 14.96 -26.58 27.49
C SER A 585 15.45 -27.42 26.31
N GLN A 586 16.77 -27.58 26.19
CA GLN A 586 17.36 -28.33 25.09
C GLN A 586 17.07 -29.83 25.23
N GLN A 587 16.02 -30.30 24.57
CA GLN A 587 15.53 -31.69 24.58
C GLN A 587 15.26 -32.16 23.14
N GLY A 588 15.18 -33.48 22.96
CA GLY A 588 14.87 -34.10 21.67
C GLY A 588 15.94 -33.88 20.60
N SER A 589 15.50 -33.78 19.35
CA SER A 589 16.35 -33.54 18.18
C SER A 589 16.60 -32.05 17.99
N CYS A 590 17.72 -31.69 17.34
CA CYS A 590 18.03 -30.29 17.04
C CYS A 590 18.48 -30.13 15.58
N ALA A 591 18.17 -28.97 15.01
CA ALA A 591 18.62 -28.52 13.70
C ALA A 591 19.03 -27.04 13.77
N ILE A 592 19.82 -26.60 12.80
CA ILE A 592 20.26 -25.21 12.68
C ILE A 592 19.95 -24.74 11.27
N TYR A 593 19.27 -23.60 11.18
CA TYR A 593 19.20 -22.81 9.96
C TYR A 593 20.27 -21.74 10.01
N SER A 594 21.22 -21.84 9.09
CA SER A 594 22.34 -20.91 8.97
C SER A 594 22.19 -20.01 7.75
N SER A 595 22.69 -18.79 7.88
CA SER A 595 23.02 -17.88 6.79
C SER A 595 24.06 -18.53 5.85
N THR A 596 24.31 -17.89 4.71
CA THR A 596 25.45 -18.23 3.83
C THR A 596 26.26 -16.96 3.58
N SER A 597 27.38 -17.09 2.86
CA SER A 597 28.15 -15.92 2.42
C SER A 597 27.33 -14.91 1.58
N THR A 598 26.17 -15.32 1.07
CA THR A 598 25.32 -14.48 0.21
C THR A 598 23.89 -14.31 0.75
N GLN A 599 23.48 -14.95 1.84
CA GLN A 599 22.10 -14.91 2.33
C GLN A 599 22.01 -14.78 3.86
N GLN A 600 21.07 -13.97 4.33
CA GLN A 600 20.70 -13.75 5.73
C GLN A 600 19.40 -14.48 6.07
N LEU A 601 19.15 -14.69 7.36
CA LEU A 601 17.82 -15.06 7.88
C LEU A 601 17.07 -13.75 8.17
N PHE A 602 15.84 -13.61 7.68
CA PHE A 602 15.12 -12.34 7.75
C PHE A 602 13.77 -12.43 8.47
N ALA A 603 12.91 -13.37 8.08
CA ALA A 603 11.57 -13.51 8.62
C ALA A 603 11.26 -14.96 9.01
N PHE A 604 10.14 -15.17 9.71
CA PHE A 604 9.76 -16.46 10.28
C PHE A 604 8.42 -16.93 9.74
N HIS A 605 8.22 -18.25 9.75
CA HIS A 605 6.93 -18.90 9.51
C HIS A 605 6.85 -20.13 10.40
N GLY A 606 5.67 -20.71 10.59
CA GLY A 606 5.55 -21.87 11.44
C GLY A 606 4.13 -22.13 11.92
N ARG A 607 4.06 -22.70 13.14
CA ARG A 607 2.80 -22.92 13.85
C ARG A 607 2.90 -22.49 15.31
N HIS A 608 1.88 -21.81 15.81
CA HIS A 608 1.78 -21.44 17.22
C HIS A 608 0.38 -21.65 17.80
N GLY A 609 0.33 -21.71 19.12
CA GLY A 609 -0.87 -21.49 19.91
C GLY A 609 -0.41 -20.80 21.18
N ASN A 610 -0.74 -21.37 22.34
CA ASN A 610 -0.16 -20.92 23.61
C ASN A 610 1.39 -20.92 23.64
N GLU A 611 2.02 -21.74 22.79
CA GLU A 611 3.46 -21.92 22.65
C GLU A 611 3.82 -22.07 21.17
N ILE A 612 5.10 -21.95 20.81
CA ILE A 612 5.58 -22.27 19.46
C ILE A 612 5.58 -23.79 19.25
N ASN A 613 4.84 -24.25 18.24
CA ASN A 613 4.72 -25.66 17.88
C ASN A 613 5.72 -26.06 16.80
N ALA A 614 5.88 -25.24 15.77
CA ALA A 614 6.88 -25.40 14.72
C ALA A 614 7.42 -24.05 14.28
N LEU A 615 8.68 -24.03 13.81
CA LEU A 615 9.34 -22.81 13.34
C LEU A 615 10.20 -23.07 12.11
N GLY A 616 10.03 -22.24 11.09
CA GLY A 616 10.82 -22.14 9.89
C GLY A 616 11.33 -20.71 9.69
N VAL A 617 12.11 -20.49 8.63
CA VAL A 617 12.70 -19.18 8.32
C VAL A 617 12.64 -18.87 6.83
N HIS A 618 12.55 -17.59 6.53
CA HIS A 618 12.77 -17.02 5.21
C HIS A 618 14.17 -16.42 5.13
N LYS A 619 14.85 -16.71 4.01
CA LYS A 619 16.18 -16.18 3.72
C LYS A 619 16.15 -15.22 2.54
N LEU A 620 17.03 -14.24 2.59
CA LEU A 620 17.20 -13.22 1.55
C LEU A 620 18.67 -12.91 1.32
N SER A 621 19.01 -12.26 0.21
CA SER A 621 20.39 -11.83 -0.07
C SER A 621 20.95 -10.92 1.03
N ASN A 622 22.21 -11.11 1.38
CA ASN A 622 22.94 -10.20 2.28
C ASN A 622 23.10 -8.80 1.69
N SER A 623 23.05 -8.66 0.36
CA SER A 623 23.10 -7.35 -0.32
C SER A 623 21.90 -6.47 -0.01
N LEU A 624 20.86 -7.02 0.61
CA LEU A 624 19.67 -6.28 1.04
C LEU A 624 19.77 -5.77 2.48
N VAL A 625 20.83 -6.09 3.23
CA VAL A 625 21.13 -5.36 4.48
C VAL A 625 21.63 -3.98 4.07
N ASN A 626 20.81 -2.96 4.28
CA ASN A 626 21.11 -1.59 3.85
C ASN A 626 20.95 -0.64 5.05
N ALA A 627 21.95 0.23 5.25
CA ALA A 627 21.93 1.24 6.29
C ALA A 627 20.85 2.32 6.09
N GLY A 628 20.23 2.38 4.90
CA GLY A 628 19.39 3.50 4.48
C GLY A 628 20.23 4.76 4.26
N TYR A 629 19.55 5.90 4.18
CA TYR A 629 20.18 7.21 4.09
C TYR A 629 19.92 8.04 5.35
N TYR A 630 20.63 9.14 5.46
CA TYR A 630 20.44 10.16 6.48
C TYR A 630 20.03 11.43 5.76
N ALA A 631 18.97 12.08 6.23
CA ALA A 631 18.47 13.29 5.57
C ALA A 631 18.45 14.47 6.54
N THR A 632 18.65 15.67 6.01
CA THR A 632 18.43 16.91 6.76
C THR A 632 16.94 17.08 7.07
N ASP A 633 16.60 18.03 7.95
CA ASP A 633 15.26 18.63 7.91
C ASP A 633 15.03 19.31 6.55
N TRP A 634 13.79 19.75 6.29
CA TRP A 634 13.54 20.65 5.16
C TRP A 634 14.21 22.00 5.43
N LEU A 635 15.11 22.39 4.54
CA LEU A 635 15.95 23.56 4.67
C LEU A 635 15.44 24.66 3.75
N ASN A 636 15.26 25.84 4.33
CA ASN A 636 14.95 27.08 3.65
C ASN A 636 15.77 28.17 4.36
N ASN A 637 16.59 28.90 3.62
CA ASN A 637 17.56 29.87 4.11
C ASN A 637 17.23 31.30 3.66
N ASP A 638 16.37 31.47 2.66
CA ASP A 638 15.95 32.76 2.14
C ASP A 638 14.43 32.83 1.87
N ASP A 639 13.91 34.06 1.83
CA ASP A 639 12.52 34.34 1.47
C ASP A 639 12.54 35.32 0.27
N PRO A 640 12.29 34.83 -0.96
CA PRO A 640 12.37 35.63 -2.18
C PRO A 640 11.29 36.73 -2.24
N SER A 641 10.29 36.75 -1.34
CA SER A 641 9.30 37.83 -1.24
C SER A 641 9.92 39.22 -0.97
N SER A 642 11.19 39.24 -0.56
CA SER A 642 12.01 40.45 -0.38
C SER A 642 12.63 41.00 -1.69
N GLY A 643 12.44 40.32 -2.83
CA GLY A 643 13.02 40.68 -4.13
C GLY A 643 14.41 40.09 -4.39
N ASP A 644 14.84 39.16 -3.54
CA ASP A 644 16.06 38.37 -3.68
C ASP A 644 15.76 37.06 -4.43
N ILE A 645 16.81 36.42 -4.95
CA ILE A 645 16.70 35.14 -5.67
C ILE A 645 16.74 34.02 -4.64
N ASP A 646 15.80 33.07 -4.71
CA ASP A 646 15.83 31.85 -3.91
C ASP A 646 17.06 30.98 -4.26
N TYR A 647 17.87 30.70 -3.24
CA TYR A 647 19.14 30.00 -3.35
C TYR A 647 19.41 29.00 -2.24
N GLU A 648 18.98 27.75 -2.48
CA GLU A 648 19.12 26.63 -1.57
C GLU A 648 20.34 25.73 -1.84
N SER A 649 21.55 26.25 -1.56
CA SER A 649 22.80 25.54 -1.87
C SER A 649 23.49 24.84 -0.69
N PHE A 650 24.15 23.72 -0.98
CA PHE A 650 24.87 22.90 0.00
C PHE A 650 25.86 23.71 0.84
N ASN A 651 26.69 24.54 0.20
CA ASN A 651 27.72 25.32 0.91
C ASN A 651 27.13 26.39 1.84
N GLU A 652 25.97 26.95 1.49
CA GLU A 652 25.30 27.94 2.34
C GLU A 652 24.59 27.28 3.51
N GLN A 653 23.92 26.16 3.28
CA GLN A 653 23.34 25.34 4.34
C GLN A 653 24.41 24.83 5.31
N LYS A 654 25.58 24.42 4.79
CA LYS A 654 26.77 24.09 5.60
C LYS A 654 27.28 25.29 6.40
N ALA A 655 27.30 26.49 5.81
CA ALA A 655 27.72 27.71 6.51
C ALA A 655 26.72 28.16 7.59
N ALA A 656 25.43 27.91 7.38
CA ALA A 656 24.35 28.15 8.35
C ALA A 656 24.36 27.14 9.52
N GLY A 657 25.06 26.01 9.36
CA GLY A 657 25.13 24.94 10.36
C GLY A 657 24.03 23.89 10.21
N ASN A 658 23.27 23.93 9.12
CA ASN A 658 22.23 22.95 8.78
C ASN A 658 22.80 21.68 8.15
N ILE A 659 24.08 21.72 7.75
CA ILE A 659 24.89 20.56 7.33
C ILE A 659 26.22 20.61 8.09
N SER A 660 26.69 19.45 8.54
CA SER A 660 27.94 19.31 9.29
C SER A 660 29.16 19.86 8.51
N SER A 661 30.03 20.56 9.23
CA SER A 661 31.28 21.11 8.67
C SER A 661 32.23 20.06 8.08
N ASN A 662 32.08 18.79 8.45
CA ASN A 662 32.89 17.67 7.95
C ASN A 662 32.37 17.07 6.63
N CYS A 663 31.17 17.44 6.20
CA CYS A 663 30.53 16.91 5.00
C CYS A 663 30.96 17.68 3.75
N GLU A 664 31.22 17.00 2.64
CA GLU A 664 31.54 17.61 1.35
C GLU A 664 30.45 17.29 0.31
N VAL A 665 30.41 18.03 -0.79
CA VAL A 665 29.41 17.82 -1.86
C VAL A 665 29.39 16.38 -2.38
N GLY A 666 30.55 15.70 -2.41
CA GLY A 666 30.66 14.30 -2.84
C GLY A 666 30.01 13.29 -1.88
N ASP A 667 29.62 13.70 -0.67
CA ASP A 667 28.91 12.86 0.30
C ASP A 667 27.38 12.90 0.08
N VAL A 668 26.88 13.83 -0.74
CA VAL A 668 25.47 13.95 -1.10
C VAL A 668 25.10 12.79 -2.03
N VAL A 669 24.12 11.98 -1.62
CA VAL A 669 23.59 10.86 -2.42
C VAL A 669 22.26 11.20 -3.09
N GLY A 670 21.62 12.29 -2.68
CA GLY A 670 20.38 12.78 -3.26
C GLY A 670 20.02 14.18 -2.76
N ILE A 671 19.22 14.88 -3.54
CA ILE A 671 18.52 16.10 -3.14
C ILE A 671 17.08 15.99 -3.63
N VAL A 672 16.17 16.53 -2.86
CA VAL A 672 14.80 16.79 -3.29
C VAL A 672 14.42 18.22 -2.91
N GLY A 673 13.46 18.80 -3.63
CA GLY A 673 13.00 20.17 -3.43
C GLY A 673 11.49 20.26 -3.57
N ARG A 674 10.91 21.36 -3.09
CA ARG A 674 9.48 21.66 -3.22
C ARG A 674 9.20 23.11 -2.89
N LEU A 675 8.02 23.61 -3.25
CA LEU A 675 7.57 24.93 -2.82
C LEU A 675 7.46 25.00 -1.29
N ALA A 676 7.96 26.07 -0.69
CA ALA A 676 7.95 26.26 0.76
C ALA A 676 6.54 26.39 1.31
N ASP A 677 5.64 27.07 0.59
CA ASP A 677 4.29 27.36 1.07
C ASP A 677 3.34 26.16 0.90
N SER A 678 3.23 25.66 -0.33
CA SER A 678 2.26 24.63 -0.72
C SER A 678 2.80 23.20 -0.63
N LYS A 679 4.12 23.04 -0.47
CA LYS A 679 4.83 21.75 -0.45
C LYS A 679 4.74 20.94 -1.75
N LEU A 680 4.33 21.59 -2.84
CA LEU A 680 4.24 20.99 -4.18
C LEU A 680 5.64 20.68 -4.75
N ASP A 681 5.77 19.54 -5.41
CA ASP A 681 7.03 19.11 -6.02
C ASP A 681 7.47 20.09 -7.12
N TYR A 682 8.69 20.62 -6.96
CA TYR A 682 9.26 21.59 -7.90
C TYR A 682 9.39 21.09 -9.33
N ARG A 683 9.53 19.77 -9.54
CA ARG A 683 9.68 19.19 -10.88
C ARG A 683 8.41 19.35 -11.71
N LEU A 684 7.29 19.67 -11.05
CA LEU A 684 5.98 19.78 -11.64
C LEU A 684 5.46 21.22 -11.71
N THR A 685 6.16 22.19 -11.11
CA THR A 685 5.72 23.59 -11.10
C THR A 685 5.95 24.30 -12.44
N GLY A 686 6.72 23.69 -13.34
CA GLY A 686 7.08 24.28 -14.63
C GLY A 686 8.08 25.43 -14.54
N GLU A 687 8.62 25.73 -13.35
CA GLU A 687 9.64 26.75 -13.17
C GLU A 687 11.03 26.27 -13.64
N ASP A 688 11.78 27.16 -14.29
CA ASP A 688 13.14 26.90 -14.78
C ASP A 688 14.14 26.87 -13.61
N LEU A 689 14.22 25.72 -12.93
CA LEU A 689 15.12 25.48 -11.80
C LEU A 689 16.41 24.77 -12.22
N LEU A 690 17.53 25.26 -11.70
CA LEU A 690 18.84 24.61 -11.84
C LEU A 690 19.11 23.74 -10.62
N VAL A 691 19.05 22.42 -10.80
CA VAL A 691 19.37 21.43 -9.76
C VAL A 691 20.59 20.62 -10.17
N GLY A 692 21.62 20.61 -9.33
CA GLY A 692 22.80 19.79 -9.58
C GLY A 692 24.12 20.35 -9.05
N ASP A 693 25.18 19.56 -9.25
CA ASP A 693 26.56 19.97 -8.97
C ASP A 693 27.06 20.98 -10.01
N ILE A 694 27.48 22.16 -9.54
CA ILE A 694 28.16 23.18 -10.33
C ILE A 694 29.56 23.39 -9.75
N GLY A 695 30.44 22.45 -10.07
CA GLY A 695 31.85 22.48 -9.73
C GLY A 695 32.13 21.92 -8.34
N THR A 696 31.94 22.73 -7.29
CA THR A 696 32.17 22.33 -5.89
C THR A 696 30.98 22.72 -5.00
N ASN A 697 29.80 22.89 -5.59
CA ASN A 697 28.58 23.22 -4.87
C ASN A 697 27.40 22.54 -5.54
N TYR A 698 26.66 21.76 -4.77
CA TYR A 698 25.35 21.28 -5.18
C TYR A 698 24.33 22.37 -4.87
N ARG A 699 23.50 22.76 -5.84
CA ARG A 699 22.49 23.80 -5.62
C ARG A 699 21.13 23.43 -6.16
N PHE A 700 20.14 24.02 -5.51
CA PHE A 700 18.80 24.22 -6.02
C PHE A 700 18.62 25.75 -6.15
N PHE A 701 18.30 26.23 -7.35
CA PHE A 701 18.32 27.66 -7.63
C PHE A 701 17.40 28.02 -8.78
N CYS A 702 16.64 29.09 -8.61
CA CYS A 702 15.83 29.64 -9.67
C CYS A 702 16.55 30.80 -10.38
N ALA A 703 16.61 30.78 -11.71
CA ALA A 703 17.43 31.73 -12.48
C ALA A 703 16.79 33.10 -12.73
N THR A 704 15.61 33.38 -12.15
CA THR A 704 14.81 34.58 -12.45
C THR A 704 14.43 35.35 -11.17
N GLU A 705 13.98 36.61 -11.31
CA GLU A 705 13.52 37.45 -10.19
C GLU A 705 12.05 37.20 -9.81
N ALA A 706 11.38 36.22 -10.43
CA ALA A 706 9.94 35.95 -10.27
C ALA A 706 9.64 34.56 -9.68
N CYS A 707 10.62 33.96 -9.01
CA CYS A 707 10.54 32.58 -8.54
C CYS A 707 9.74 32.47 -7.25
N SER A 708 9.02 31.36 -7.11
CA SER A 708 8.47 30.97 -5.82
C SER A 708 9.56 30.67 -4.79
N ASP A 709 9.17 30.64 -3.52
CA ASP A 709 9.99 30.18 -2.41
C ASP A 709 10.02 28.64 -2.36
N TYR A 710 11.19 28.07 -2.20
CA TYR A 710 11.47 26.65 -2.21
C TYR A 710 12.17 26.23 -0.91
N GLU A 711 12.01 24.96 -0.58
CA GLU A 711 12.80 24.29 0.45
C GLU A 711 13.40 23.02 -0.10
N VAL A 712 14.57 22.64 0.41
CA VAL A 712 15.33 21.49 -0.03
C VAL A 712 15.63 20.52 1.09
N LYS A 713 15.87 19.27 0.72
CA LYS A 713 16.33 18.24 1.65
C LYS A 713 17.49 17.48 1.04
N TYR A 714 18.59 17.39 1.77
CA TYR A 714 19.80 16.69 1.36
C TYR A 714 19.86 15.29 2.00
N PHE A 715 20.34 14.32 1.23
CA PHE A 715 20.50 12.93 1.68
C PHE A 715 21.98 12.53 1.65
N PHE A 716 22.40 11.73 2.64
CA PHE A 716 23.77 11.29 2.86
C PHE A 716 23.82 9.80 3.18
N SER A 717 24.96 9.16 2.90
CA SER A 717 25.21 7.77 3.31
C SER A 717 25.75 7.64 4.76
N THR A 718 25.96 8.77 5.45
CA THR A 718 26.50 8.79 6.82
C THR A 718 25.79 9.84 7.67
N SER A 719 25.50 9.48 8.93
CA SER A 719 24.91 10.39 9.92
C SER A 719 25.83 11.55 10.27
N SER A 720 27.14 11.43 10.03
CA SER A 720 28.12 12.48 10.35
C SER A 720 27.97 13.76 9.52
N CYS A 721 27.16 13.72 8.46
CA CYS A 721 26.78 14.87 7.65
C CYS A 721 25.60 15.68 8.21
N LEU A 722 24.82 15.11 9.13
CA LEU A 722 23.76 15.84 9.84
C LEU A 722 24.36 16.76 10.93
N PRO A 723 23.67 17.86 11.32
CA PRO A 723 24.15 18.84 12.31
C PRO A 723 24.61 18.31 13.68
#